data_AF-A0A931J929-F1
#
_entry.id   AF-A0A931J929-F1
#
_cell.length_a   1.000
_cell.length_b   1.000
_cell.length_c   1.000
_cell.angle_alpha   90.00
_cell.angle_beta   90.00
_cell.angle_gamma   90.00
#
_symmetry.space_group_name_H-M   'P 1'
#
loop_
_entity.id
_entity.type
_entity.pdbx_description
1 polymer ?
#
loop_
_entity_poly.entity_id
_entity_poly.type
_entity_poly.pdbx_seq_one_letter_code
_entity_poly.pdbx_strand_id
1 'polypeptide(L)'
;MAASTPPRLAFLPLLLALCAGAAADTLNLRAYGSLVQGVGPSVEVRVNGTLVRTLQINNTSAQTFSLEVPTLVAGAQVDVVFTNDAAANGEDRNLYVDYLSSGATTVLPTAPTALIDRGKGAAAFDGVDTRPGQSGIYWNAALRLRWPAAATAPSPAVTQATRFLLQAGFGPRPGEAETLASQSSPTRWIADQMALPPSNDFVNHIQAKYALGADYRPNGSKYQTRWLPQRFWAGVAQGQDQLRRRTALALHHILMVSMADSNLYHHQRAYANYLDILNRHAFGNYRQLIEDIALSPAMGIYLSHIRNRKEDPATGRMPDENFARELMQLFTIGLHELNSDGSVRKDANGQPIETYTNADVMALAKVFTGWSWAFPDNQLTESTFRWKSPDYSAAADTQIDLQRMKAYPGQASTADVVLFAGKPNAVAIPGSAAPAQRLKLALDALFQHPNMGPFVAKQLIQRFTRSNPSPAYVQRVAAAFANNGRGVRGDLGATVRAVLLDGEAGWAQTTFNMASSPGKLREPVLRVAHWLRAFDARSPSGEFQMVYDFEPLAQMVTNAPSVFGYFRPGYTPPGTVIAQQGGVAPEFQIVNEGSTATWVNRAESMAGGGLGWNGSSADVVADYTPLVNLLNTGNAQAVVQRLNQQLYAGRMSAALQSALIEAMAGVGGNDAASQLNRVRIAVYVALSAPEFNIQ
;
A
#
# COMPACT_ATOMS: atom_id res chain seq x y z
N MET A 1 9.80 94.47 -17.35
CA MET A 1 9.77 93.36 -16.36
C MET A 1 8.37 93.30 -15.80
N ALA A 2 7.69 92.19 -15.62
CA ALA A 2 7.79 90.84 -16.16
C ALA A 2 6.40 90.19 -15.92
N ALA A 3 6.12 89.19 -16.73
CA ALA A 3 4.90 88.38 -16.78
C ALA A 3 4.49 87.70 -15.46
N SER A 4 3.23 87.29 -15.34
CA SER A 4 2.91 85.85 -15.25
C SER A 4 1.41 85.54 -15.37
N THR A 5 1.16 84.52 -16.16
CA THR A 5 -0.08 83.92 -16.67
C THR A 5 -0.57 82.74 -15.78
N PRO A 6 -1.81 82.24 -15.93
CA PRO A 6 -2.42 81.20 -15.08
C PRO A 6 -2.26 79.78 -15.65
N PRO A 7 -2.41 78.69 -14.85
CA PRO A 7 -2.68 77.35 -15.38
C PRO A 7 -4.19 77.06 -15.35
N ARG A 8 -4.87 76.92 -16.49
CA ARG A 8 -5.05 75.72 -17.36
C ARG A 8 -5.97 74.63 -16.77
N LEU A 9 -7.14 74.52 -17.43
CA LEU A 9 -8.11 73.44 -17.34
C LEU A 9 -7.45 72.05 -17.49
N ALA A 10 -7.76 71.14 -16.58
CA ALA A 10 -7.52 69.72 -16.72
C ALA A 10 -8.70 69.08 -17.48
N PHE A 11 -8.50 68.81 -18.77
CA PHE A 11 -9.24 67.79 -19.52
C PHE A 11 -8.51 66.45 -19.37
N LEU A 12 -9.28 65.34 -19.39
CA LEU A 12 -8.95 63.91 -19.21
C LEU A 12 -8.97 63.42 -17.74
N PRO A 13 -9.88 62.47 -17.41
CA PRO A 13 -9.77 61.12 -17.97
C PRO A 13 -11.11 60.55 -18.48
N LEU A 14 -11.23 60.41 -19.81
CA LEU A 14 -12.17 59.49 -20.44
C LEU A 14 -11.46 58.65 -21.50
N LEU A 15 -10.25 58.19 -21.21
CA LEU A 15 -9.48 57.33 -22.12
C LEU A 15 -8.51 56.39 -21.40
N LEU A 16 -8.90 55.87 -20.22
CA LEU A 16 -8.17 54.81 -19.51
C LEU A 16 -9.08 53.64 -19.06
N ALA A 17 -10.21 53.43 -19.74
CA ALA A 17 -11.13 52.31 -19.50
C ALA A 17 -11.27 51.35 -20.70
N LEU A 18 -10.32 51.36 -21.64
CA LEU A 18 -10.39 50.56 -22.89
C LEU A 18 -9.21 49.61 -23.13
N CYS A 19 -8.33 49.41 -22.14
CA CYS A 19 -7.21 48.44 -22.25
C CYS A 19 -7.12 47.52 -21.01
N ALA A 20 -8.24 47.07 -20.47
CA ALA A 20 -8.25 45.78 -19.78
C ALA A 20 -8.49 44.74 -20.88
N GLY A 21 -7.42 44.10 -21.36
CA GLY A 21 -7.55 42.97 -22.29
C GLY A 21 -8.57 41.98 -21.71
N ALA A 22 -9.58 41.62 -22.49
CA ALA A 22 -10.56 40.63 -22.06
C ALA A 22 -9.82 39.37 -21.60
N ALA A 23 -10.20 38.82 -20.44
CA ALA A 23 -9.62 37.58 -19.97
C ALA A 23 -9.74 36.51 -21.07
N ALA A 24 -8.62 35.90 -21.42
CA ALA A 24 -8.52 34.91 -22.48
C ALA A 24 -7.93 33.63 -21.90
N ASP A 25 -8.53 32.49 -22.26
CA ASP A 25 -8.00 31.18 -21.94
C ASP A 25 -7.20 30.64 -23.13
N THR A 26 -6.33 29.66 -22.86
CA THR A 26 -5.71 28.85 -23.92
C THR A 26 -6.49 27.55 -24.08
N LEU A 27 -7.15 27.38 -25.22
CA LEU A 27 -7.77 26.13 -25.64
C LEU A 27 -6.76 25.30 -26.43
N ASN A 28 -6.49 24.09 -25.96
CA ASN A 28 -5.66 23.10 -26.62
C ASN A 28 -6.56 22.07 -27.32
N LEU A 29 -6.56 22.08 -28.65
CA LEU A 29 -7.20 21.06 -29.48
C LEU A 29 -6.17 19.99 -29.84
N ARG A 30 -6.32 18.76 -29.35
CA ARG A 30 -5.50 17.63 -29.80
C ARG A 30 -6.20 16.89 -30.93
N ALA A 31 -5.63 16.93 -32.12
CA ALA A 31 -6.26 16.41 -33.33
C ALA A 31 -5.24 15.99 -34.40
N TYR A 32 -5.70 15.20 -35.38
CA TYR A 32 -4.99 14.81 -36.58
C TYR A 32 -5.97 14.55 -37.72
N GLY A 33 -5.47 14.34 -38.95
CA GLY A 33 -6.32 14.06 -40.09
C GLY A 33 -5.72 13.08 -41.08
N SER A 34 -6.59 12.42 -41.86
CA SER A 34 -6.18 11.81 -43.11
C SER A 34 -6.17 12.86 -44.22
N LEU A 35 -5.20 12.74 -45.13
CA LEU A 35 -4.98 13.71 -46.19
C LEU A 35 -5.62 13.23 -47.48
N VAL A 36 -6.02 14.18 -48.32
CA VAL A 36 -6.33 13.93 -49.73
C VAL A 36 -5.44 14.84 -50.55
N GLN A 37 -4.61 14.26 -51.42
CA GLN A 37 -3.64 14.96 -52.27
C GLN A 37 -2.72 15.90 -51.46
N GLY A 38 -2.28 15.44 -50.29
CA GLY A 38 -1.41 16.21 -49.39
C GLY A 38 -2.11 17.32 -48.60
N VAL A 39 -3.43 17.48 -48.74
CA VAL A 39 -4.23 18.49 -48.01
C VAL A 39 -5.08 17.81 -46.95
N GLY A 40 -4.89 18.20 -45.69
CA GLY A 40 -5.66 17.70 -44.55
C GLY A 40 -6.99 18.42 -44.30
N PRO A 41 -7.66 18.11 -43.19
CA PRO A 41 -8.87 18.81 -42.78
C PRO A 41 -8.65 20.29 -42.43
N SER A 42 -9.54 21.12 -42.97
CA SER A 42 -9.73 22.52 -42.59
C SER A 42 -10.76 22.57 -41.48
N VAL A 43 -10.37 23.18 -40.36
CA VAL A 43 -11.10 23.11 -39.10
C VAL A 43 -11.39 24.51 -38.57
N GLU A 44 -12.66 24.85 -38.41
CA GLU A 44 -13.05 26.04 -37.68
C GLU A 44 -13.25 25.71 -36.20
N VAL A 45 -12.66 26.51 -35.31
CA VAL A 45 -12.93 26.46 -33.87
C VAL A 45 -13.78 27.65 -33.50
N ARG A 46 -14.96 27.38 -32.91
CA ARG A 46 -15.93 28.41 -32.51
C ARG A 46 -16.24 28.30 -31.02
N VAL A 47 -16.45 29.44 -30.37
CA VAL A 47 -16.89 29.53 -28.97
C VAL A 47 -18.16 30.36 -28.92
N ASN A 48 -19.23 29.78 -28.38
CA ASN A 48 -20.59 30.36 -28.34
C ASN A 48 -21.05 30.88 -29.72
N GLY A 49 -20.75 30.13 -30.78
CA GLY A 49 -21.08 30.46 -32.17
C GLY A 49 -20.11 31.42 -32.87
N THR A 50 -19.28 32.15 -32.11
CA THR A 50 -18.27 33.06 -32.66
C THR A 50 -17.06 32.28 -33.15
N LEU A 51 -16.65 32.51 -34.41
CA LEU A 51 -15.43 31.95 -34.97
C LEU A 51 -14.20 32.54 -34.27
N VAL A 52 -13.37 31.66 -33.69
CA VAL A 52 -12.11 32.03 -33.05
C VAL A 52 -10.96 31.91 -34.04
N ARG A 53 -10.84 30.74 -34.68
CA ARG A 53 -9.75 30.46 -35.63
C ARG A 53 -10.16 29.39 -36.63
N THR A 54 -9.60 29.49 -37.84
CA THR A 54 -9.53 28.40 -38.82
C THR A 54 -8.12 27.81 -38.83
N LEU A 55 -8.04 26.49 -38.76
CA LEU A 55 -6.82 25.70 -38.76
C LEU A 55 -6.79 24.78 -39.97
N GLN A 56 -5.58 24.43 -40.41
CA GLN A 56 -5.35 23.39 -41.41
C GLN A 56 -4.53 22.28 -40.75
N ILE A 57 -5.15 21.12 -40.53
CA ILE A 57 -4.55 20.00 -39.78
C ILE A 57 -3.94 19.02 -40.78
N ASN A 58 -2.63 19.15 -41.04
CA ASN A 58 -1.91 18.33 -42.03
C ASN A 58 -1.10 17.18 -41.39
N ASN A 59 -1.10 17.07 -40.07
CA ASN A 59 -0.47 15.97 -39.33
C ASN A 59 -1.36 14.71 -39.37
N THR A 60 -0.75 13.56 -39.63
CA THR A 60 -1.40 12.24 -39.66
C THR A 60 -1.34 11.50 -38.32
N SER A 61 -0.62 12.05 -37.34
CA SER A 61 -0.59 11.62 -35.94
C SER A 61 -0.99 12.76 -35.04
N ALA A 62 -1.63 12.48 -33.90
CA ALA A 62 -2.17 13.48 -32.99
C ALA A 62 -1.15 14.56 -32.60
N GLN A 63 -1.51 15.83 -32.78
CA GLN A 63 -0.75 16.99 -32.31
C GLN A 63 -1.67 17.97 -31.58
N THR A 64 -1.10 18.81 -30.71
CA THR A 64 -1.84 19.83 -29.97
C THR A 64 -1.73 21.18 -30.66
N PHE A 65 -2.88 21.77 -30.94
CA PHE A 65 -3.04 23.14 -31.46
C PHE A 65 -3.56 24.04 -30.34
N SER A 66 -2.75 25.01 -29.92
CA SER A 66 -3.11 25.97 -28.86
C SER A 66 -3.69 27.24 -29.45
N LEU A 67 -4.84 27.67 -28.93
CA LEU A 67 -5.63 28.79 -29.40
C LEU A 67 -5.97 29.71 -28.23
N GLU A 68 -5.78 31.02 -28.40
CA GLU A 68 -6.39 31.99 -27.49
C GLU A 68 -7.89 32.05 -27.77
N VAL A 69 -8.70 31.87 -26.73
CA VAL A 69 -10.17 31.90 -26.77
C VAL A 69 -10.69 32.83 -25.69
N PRO A 70 -11.93 33.34 -25.81
CA PRO A 70 -12.62 33.93 -24.66
C PRO A 70 -12.63 32.94 -23.48
N THR A 71 -12.58 33.45 -22.24
CA THR A 71 -12.65 32.59 -21.05
C THR A 71 -13.79 31.58 -21.13
N LEU A 72 -13.46 30.31 -20.93
CA LEU A 72 -14.37 29.19 -21.04
C LEU A 72 -15.02 28.91 -19.68
N VAL A 73 -16.28 29.29 -19.55
CA VAL A 73 -17.12 29.00 -18.39
C VAL A 73 -17.93 27.71 -18.59
N ALA A 74 -18.34 27.07 -17.50
CA ALA A 74 -19.22 25.91 -17.56
C ALA A 74 -20.51 26.25 -18.34
N GLY A 75 -20.88 25.39 -19.29
CA GLY A 75 -22.01 25.55 -20.19
C GLY A 75 -21.69 26.21 -21.54
N ALA A 76 -20.50 26.81 -21.70
CA ALA A 76 -20.07 27.39 -22.97
C ALA A 76 -20.12 26.34 -24.10
N GLN A 77 -20.57 26.75 -25.28
CA GLN A 77 -20.55 25.92 -26.48
C GLN A 77 -19.19 26.06 -27.16
N VAL A 78 -18.50 24.93 -27.40
CA VAL A 78 -17.26 24.90 -28.18
C VAL A 78 -17.47 23.96 -29.36
N ASP A 79 -17.38 24.50 -30.56
CA ASP A 79 -17.58 23.74 -31.79
C ASP A 79 -16.25 23.58 -32.54
N VAL A 80 -15.96 22.36 -32.97
CA VAL A 80 -14.85 22.00 -33.87
C VAL A 80 -15.46 21.54 -35.19
N VAL A 81 -15.30 22.34 -36.24
CA VAL A 81 -16.08 22.19 -37.48
C VAL A 81 -15.15 21.78 -38.62
N PHE A 82 -15.38 20.62 -39.19
CA PHE A 82 -14.68 20.14 -40.39
C PHE A 82 -15.41 20.68 -41.64
N THR A 83 -14.72 21.42 -42.51
CA THR A 83 -15.37 22.26 -43.55
C THR A 83 -15.00 21.94 -45.00
N ASN A 84 -13.98 21.10 -45.22
CA ASN A 84 -13.48 20.77 -46.56
C ASN A 84 -13.43 19.25 -46.79
N ASP A 85 -14.45 18.52 -46.36
CA ASP A 85 -14.61 17.10 -46.70
C ASP A 85 -14.45 16.86 -48.21
N ALA A 86 -13.66 15.83 -48.55
CA ALA A 86 -13.34 15.44 -49.91
C ALA A 86 -12.79 14.02 -49.93
N ALA A 87 -13.07 13.30 -51.02
CA ALA A 87 -12.44 12.02 -51.34
C ALA A 87 -11.97 12.04 -52.80
N ALA A 88 -10.76 11.55 -53.08
CA ALA A 88 -10.20 11.45 -54.43
C ALA A 88 -9.16 10.34 -54.50
N ASN A 89 -9.08 9.63 -55.63
CA ASN A 89 -8.06 8.60 -55.89
C ASN A 89 -7.94 7.50 -54.81
N GLY A 90 -9.04 7.16 -54.14
CA GLY A 90 -9.06 6.19 -53.04
C GLY A 90 -8.60 6.73 -51.68
N GLU A 91 -8.21 8.00 -51.60
CA GLU A 91 -7.99 8.73 -50.36
C GLU A 91 -9.28 9.39 -49.89
N ASP A 92 -9.45 9.49 -48.57
CA ASP A 92 -10.60 10.09 -47.91
C ASP A 92 -10.13 11.00 -46.78
N ARG A 93 -10.56 12.27 -46.80
CA ARG A 93 -10.10 13.29 -45.85
C ARG A 93 -11.01 13.26 -44.63
N ASN A 94 -10.42 12.92 -43.49
CA ASN A 94 -11.15 12.78 -42.25
C ASN A 94 -10.43 13.57 -41.15
N LEU A 95 -11.21 14.11 -40.22
CA LEU A 95 -10.70 14.75 -39.01
C LEU A 95 -10.85 13.79 -37.83
N TYR A 96 -9.82 13.70 -37.00
CA TYR A 96 -9.85 12.95 -35.75
C TYR A 96 -9.51 13.90 -34.61
N VAL A 97 -10.39 13.98 -33.62
CA VAL A 97 -10.20 14.77 -32.41
C VAL A 97 -9.98 13.81 -31.25
N ASP A 98 -8.88 13.95 -30.51
CA ASP A 98 -8.64 13.15 -29.30
C ASP A 98 -9.38 13.79 -28.12
N TYR A 99 -9.14 15.08 -27.89
CA TYR A 99 -9.77 15.87 -26.85
C TYR A 99 -9.51 17.37 -27.05
N LEU A 100 -10.30 18.18 -26.32
CA LEU A 100 -10.03 19.60 -26.09
C LEU A 100 -9.68 19.79 -24.62
N SER A 101 -8.76 20.71 -24.30
CA SER A 101 -8.41 21.03 -22.92
C SER A 101 -8.12 22.50 -22.69
N SER A 102 -8.46 23.00 -21.51
CA SER A 102 -8.04 24.31 -21.00
C SER A 102 -7.99 24.28 -19.47
N GLY A 103 -6.85 24.67 -18.89
CA GLY A 103 -6.63 24.60 -17.45
C GLY A 103 -6.90 23.22 -16.87
N ALA A 104 -7.83 23.14 -15.91
CA ALA A 104 -8.25 21.89 -15.25
C ALA A 104 -9.44 21.20 -15.93
N THR A 105 -9.67 21.46 -17.22
CA THR A 105 -10.80 20.92 -17.97
C THR A 105 -10.31 20.20 -19.20
N THR A 106 -10.72 18.95 -19.37
CA THR A 106 -10.47 18.15 -20.56
C THR A 106 -11.76 17.49 -21.01
N VAL A 107 -12.20 17.80 -22.24
CA VAL A 107 -13.45 17.32 -22.83
C VAL A 107 -13.12 16.34 -23.94
N LEU A 108 -13.60 15.10 -23.80
CA LEU A 108 -13.50 14.10 -24.85
C LEU A 108 -14.60 14.33 -25.89
N PRO A 109 -14.37 14.02 -27.18
CA PRO A 109 -15.39 14.06 -28.22
C PRO A 109 -16.53 13.06 -27.97
N THR A 110 -16.34 12.11 -27.06
CA THR A 110 -17.30 11.08 -26.62
C THR A 110 -17.92 11.40 -25.25
N ALA A 111 -17.76 12.62 -24.74
CA ALA A 111 -18.45 13.07 -23.53
C ALA A 111 -19.98 12.95 -23.71
N PRO A 112 -20.77 12.69 -22.65
CA PRO A 112 -22.21 12.45 -22.78
C PRO A 112 -23.01 13.57 -23.46
N THR A 113 -22.55 14.82 -23.36
CA THR A 113 -23.19 16.00 -23.98
C THR A 113 -22.60 16.36 -25.35
N ALA A 114 -21.63 15.58 -25.84
CA ALA A 114 -21.02 15.80 -27.14
C ALA A 114 -21.91 15.26 -28.26
N LEU A 115 -22.05 16.04 -29.32
CA LEU A 115 -22.78 15.62 -30.51
C LEU A 115 -22.03 16.05 -31.77
N ILE A 116 -22.18 15.27 -32.83
CA ILE A 116 -21.79 15.67 -34.18
C ILE A 116 -23.06 16.07 -34.92
N ASP A 117 -23.05 17.26 -35.51
CA ASP A 117 -24.14 17.80 -36.32
C ASP A 117 -23.66 17.88 -37.77
N ARG A 118 -24.14 16.94 -38.60
CA ARG A 118 -23.61 16.73 -39.95
C ARG A 118 -24.23 17.73 -40.90
N GLY A 119 -23.37 18.47 -41.61
CA GLY A 119 -23.81 19.44 -42.59
C GLY A 119 -22.69 20.35 -43.02
N LYS A 120 -22.92 21.06 -44.13
CA LYS A 120 -22.00 22.09 -44.63
C LYS A 120 -22.55 23.47 -44.30
N GLY A 121 -21.70 24.36 -43.78
CA GLY A 121 -22.10 25.72 -43.42
C GLY A 121 -23.15 25.73 -42.30
N ALA A 122 -24.27 26.42 -42.50
CA ALA A 122 -25.32 26.54 -41.49
C ALA A 122 -25.95 25.20 -41.08
N ALA A 123 -25.96 24.20 -41.98
CA ALA A 123 -26.47 22.87 -41.69
C ALA A 123 -25.62 22.11 -40.66
N ALA A 124 -24.38 22.54 -40.38
CA ALA A 124 -23.56 21.94 -39.32
C ALA A 124 -23.99 22.36 -37.91
N PHE A 125 -25.07 23.15 -37.77
CA PHE A 125 -25.49 23.71 -36.49
C PHE A 125 -27.02 23.68 -36.28
N ASP A 126 -27.77 23.11 -37.22
CA ASP A 126 -29.24 23.15 -37.24
C ASP A 126 -29.91 22.10 -36.34
N GLY A 127 -29.14 21.12 -35.85
CA GLY A 127 -29.61 20.05 -34.98
C GLY A 127 -30.43 18.97 -35.69
N VAL A 128 -30.45 18.94 -37.02
CA VAL A 128 -31.30 18.02 -37.80
C VAL A 128 -30.62 16.66 -38.01
N ASP A 129 -29.36 16.62 -38.47
CA ASP A 129 -28.59 15.37 -38.69
C ASP A 129 -27.56 15.18 -37.57
N THR A 130 -28.07 15.00 -36.35
CA THR A 130 -27.23 14.83 -35.16
C THR A 130 -26.91 13.38 -34.86
N ARG A 131 -25.70 13.15 -34.38
CA ARG A 131 -25.21 11.87 -33.89
C ARG A 131 -24.51 12.06 -32.55
N PRO A 132 -24.46 11.03 -31.69
CA PRO A 132 -23.57 11.04 -30.54
C PRO A 132 -22.13 11.36 -30.94
N GLY A 133 -21.45 12.13 -30.09
CA GLY A 133 -20.06 12.50 -30.32
C GLY A 133 -19.12 11.30 -30.44
N GLN A 134 -18.08 11.46 -31.27
CA GLN A 134 -17.02 10.49 -31.52
C GLN A 134 -15.76 11.20 -32.02
N SER A 135 -14.62 10.53 -31.91
CA SER A 135 -13.33 11.08 -32.34
C SER A 135 -13.27 11.35 -33.85
N GLY A 136 -13.69 10.37 -34.66
CA GLY A 136 -13.65 10.47 -36.13
C GLY A 136 -14.83 11.27 -36.69
N ILE A 137 -14.51 12.27 -37.49
CA ILE A 137 -15.45 13.14 -38.21
C ILE A 137 -15.18 12.96 -39.70
N TYR A 138 -16.07 12.21 -40.36
CA TYR A 138 -15.84 11.71 -41.72
C TYR A 138 -16.50 12.55 -42.83
N TRP A 139 -17.11 13.66 -42.45
CA TRP A 139 -17.88 14.51 -43.36
C TRP A 139 -17.78 15.96 -42.89
N ASN A 140 -18.24 16.89 -43.73
CA ASN A 140 -18.53 18.23 -43.26
C ASN A 140 -19.54 18.15 -42.10
N ALA A 141 -19.12 18.61 -40.93
CA ALA A 141 -19.89 18.52 -39.70
C ALA A 141 -19.27 19.39 -38.60
N ALA A 142 -20.06 19.75 -37.59
CA ALA A 142 -19.56 20.30 -36.34
C ALA A 142 -19.56 19.23 -35.25
N LEU A 143 -18.41 19.01 -34.62
CA LEU A 143 -18.35 18.40 -33.30
C LEU A 143 -18.67 19.48 -32.27
N ARG A 144 -19.80 19.34 -31.60
CA ARG A 144 -20.40 20.33 -30.71
C ARG A 144 -20.25 19.85 -29.28
N LEU A 145 -19.49 20.60 -28.47
CA LEU A 145 -19.14 20.26 -27.09
C LEU A 145 -19.70 21.30 -26.12
N ARG A 146 -20.21 20.82 -24.98
CA ARG A 146 -20.53 21.67 -23.83
C ARG A 146 -19.36 21.68 -22.87
N TRP A 147 -18.84 22.86 -22.57
CA TRP A 147 -17.72 23.02 -21.66
C TRP A 147 -18.16 22.68 -20.22
N PRO A 148 -17.54 21.71 -19.53
CA PRO A 148 -17.94 21.31 -18.19
C PRO A 148 -17.32 22.22 -17.12
N ALA A 149 -17.70 21.98 -15.86
CA ALA A 149 -17.01 22.59 -14.73
C ALA A 149 -15.56 22.09 -14.64
N ALA A 150 -14.65 22.96 -14.22
CA ALA A 150 -13.24 22.63 -14.03
C ALA A 150 -13.04 21.59 -12.92
N ALA A 151 -12.09 20.67 -13.12
CA ALA A 151 -11.78 19.65 -12.12
C ALA A 151 -11.08 20.29 -10.92
N THR A 152 -11.46 19.88 -9.71
CA THR A 152 -10.79 20.34 -8.50
C THR A 152 -9.58 19.46 -8.19
N ALA A 153 -8.40 20.07 -8.08
CA ALA A 153 -7.22 19.39 -7.58
C ALA A 153 -7.38 19.06 -6.08
N PRO A 154 -6.78 17.97 -5.58
CA PRO A 154 -6.85 17.67 -4.15
C PRO A 154 -6.21 18.78 -3.31
N SER A 155 -6.87 19.19 -2.24
CA SER A 155 -6.32 20.20 -1.33
C SER A 155 -5.07 19.65 -0.61
N PRO A 156 -4.17 20.52 -0.13
CA PRO A 156 -3.01 20.09 0.65
C PRO A 156 -3.39 19.23 1.87
N ALA A 157 -4.48 19.58 2.57
CA ALA A 157 -4.96 18.83 3.73
C ALA A 157 -5.42 17.41 3.35
N VAL A 158 -6.15 17.26 2.24
CA VAL A 158 -6.57 15.94 1.75
C VAL A 158 -5.36 15.13 1.29
N THR A 159 -4.40 15.75 0.64
CA THR A 159 -3.12 15.12 0.26
C THR A 159 -2.36 14.58 1.46
N GLN A 160 -2.22 15.39 2.54
CA GLN A 160 -1.59 14.96 3.78
C GLN A 160 -2.35 13.82 4.45
N ALA A 161 -3.68 13.90 4.50
CA ALA A 161 -4.54 12.86 5.04
C ALA A 161 -4.43 11.53 4.27
N THR A 162 -4.43 11.56 2.93
CA THR A 162 -4.19 10.36 2.11
C THR A 162 -2.83 9.75 2.43
N ARG A 163 -1.75 10.54 2.46
CA ARG A 163 -0.39 10.03 2.74
C ARG A 163 -0.31 9.40 4.12
N PHE A 164 -0.89 10.05 5.12
CA PHE A 164 -0.98 9.51 6.48
C PHE A 164 -1.72 8.17 6.50
N LEU A 165 -2.89 8.05 5.86
CA LEU A 165 -3.69 6.82 5.84
C LEU A 165 -3.01 5.69 5.05
N LEU A 166 -2.20 6.02 4.04
CA LEU A 166 -1.35 5.04 3.34
C LEU A 166 -0.28 4.47 4.27
N GLN A 167 0.35 5.30 5.09
CA GLN A 167 1.41 4.87 6.00
C GLN A 167 0.84 4.14 7.21
N ALA A 168 -0.16 4.73 7.87
CA ALA A 168 -0.74 4.24 9.12
C ALA A 168 -1.65 3.02 8.94
N GLY A 169 -2.28 2.87 7.77
CA GLY A 169 -3.17 1.76 7.45
C GLY A 169 -2.79 1.10 6.13
N PHE A 170 -3.81 0.67 5.39
CA PHE A 170 -3.69 0.10 4.06
C PHE A 170 -4.13 1.07 2.94
N GLY A 171 -4.22 2.37 3.26
CA GLY A 171 -4.76 3.42 2.37
C GLY A 171 -6.20 3.83 2.69
N PRO A 172 -6.67 4.97 2.19
CA PRO A 172 -8.03 5.43 2.43
C PRO A 172 -9.05 4.69 1.56
N ARG A 173 -10.27 4.54 2.08
CA ARG A 173 -11.47 4.37 1.25
C ARG A 173 -11.94 5.70 0.66
N PRO A 174 -12.80 5.67 -0.38
CA PRO A 174 -13.47 6.89 -0.86
C PRO A 174 -14.06 7.71 0.29
N GLY A 175 -13.65 8.97 0.42
CA GLY A 175 -14.14 9.90 1.44
C GLY A 175 -13.40 9.89 2.80
N GLU A 176 -12.59 8.87 3.11
CA GLU A 176 -11.89 8.80 4.41
C GLU A 176 -10.82 9.89 4.54
N ALA A 177 -10.07 10.18 3.48
CA ALA A 177 -9.05 11.22 3.48
C ALA A 177 -9.67 12.63 3.63
N GLU A 178 -10.79 12.87 2.94
CA GLU A 178 -11.57 14.11 3.05
C GLU A 178 -12.13 14.30 4.47
N THR A 179 -12.64 13.22 5.07
CA THR A 179 -13.15 13.23 6.45
C THR A 179 -12.04 13.53 7.44
N LEU A 180 -10.89 12.86 7.32
CA LEU A 180 -9.73 13.12 8.17
C LEU A 180 -9.24 14.57 8.04
N ALA A 181 -9.18 15.10 6.81
CA ALA A 181 -8.72 16.45 6.54
C ALA A 181 -9.66 17.54 7.07
N SER A 182 -10.97 17.28 7.13
CA SER A 182 -11.97 18.29 7.49
C SER A 182 -12.49 18.19 8.93
N GLN A 183 -12.45 17.01 9.54
CA GLN A 183 -13.15 16.73 10.81
C GLN A 183 -12.27 16.12 11.91
N SER A 184 -11.00 15.82 11.62
CA SER A 184 -10.12 15.14 12.57
C SER A 184 -8.66 15.56 12.42
N SER A 185 -7.73 14.79 13.01
CA SER A 185 -6.29 14.94 12.82
C SER A 185 -5.62 13.56 12.88
N PRO A 186 -4.41 13.39 12.31
CA PRO A 186 -3.66 12.15 12.44
C PRO A 186 -3.52 11.65 13.89
N THR A 187 -3.23 12.54 14.83
CA THR A 187 -3.14 12.20 16.26
C THR A 187 -4.46 11.66 16.81
N ARG A 188 -5.59 12.31 16.47
CA ARG A 188 -6.91 11.87 16.92
C ARG A 188 -7.30 10.53 16.28
N TRP A 189 -7.08 10.40 14.98
CA TRP A 189 -7.34 9.15 14.25
C TRP A 189 -6.55 7.97 14.83
N ILE A 190 -5.27 8.16 15.18
CA ILE A 190 -4.46 7.14 15.86
C ILE A 190 -5.11 6.74 17.18
N ALA A 191 -5.53 7.71 17.99
CA ALA A 191 -6.15 7.44 19.28
C ALA A 191 -7.47 6.66 19.12
N ASP A 192 -8.31 7.04 18.16
CA ASP A 192 -9.58 6.35 17.87
C ASP A 192 -9.32 4.92 17.37
N GLN A 193 -8.33 4.71 16.50
CA GLN A 193 -7.94 3.37 16.04
C GLN A 193 -7.35 2.48 17.15
N MET A 194 -6.55 3.06 18.05
CA MET A 194 -6.00 2.33 19.19
C MET A 194 -7.06 1.94 20.21
N ALA A 195 -8.16 2.69 20.30
CA ALA A 195 -9.27 2.41 21.21
C ALA A 195 -10.16 1.24 20.74
N LEU A 196 -10.12 0.87 19.45
CA LEU A 196 -10.86 -0.28 18.95
C LEU A 196 -10.32 -1.58 19.60
N PRO A 197 -11.16 -2.41 20.23
CA PRO A 197 -10.70 -3.61 20.91
C PRO A 197 -10.17 -4.64 19.90
N PRO A 198 -9.11 -5.41 20.24
CA PRO A 198 -8.70 -6.53 19.40
C PRO A 198 -9.75 -7.64 19.43
N SER A 199 -9.84 -8.41 18.35
CA SER A 199 -10.68 -9.61 18.23
C SER A 199 -9.85 -10.84 17.86
N ASN A 200 -10.31 -12.03 18.24
CA ASN A 200 -9.75 -13.31 17.77
C ASN A 200 -10.25 -13.63 16.35
N ASP A 201 -9.90 -12.75 15.41
CA ASP A 201 -10.47 -12.71 14.08
C ASP A 201 -10.13 -13.95 13.25
N PHE A 202 -8.85 -14.34 13.27
CA PHE A 202 -8.36 -15.47 12.50
C PHE A 202 -8.82 -16.79 13.13
N VAL A 203 -8.72 -16.94 14.46
CA VAL A 203 -9.17 -18.16 15.15
C VAL A 203 -10.66 -18.41 14.93
N ASN A 204 -11.49 -17.38 15.07
CA ASN A 204 -12.93 -17.50 14.86
C ASN A 204 -13.26 -17.94 13.43
N HIS A 205 -12.54 -17.40 12.43
CA HIS A 205 -12.72 -17.81 11.03
C HIS A 205 -12.36 -19.28 10.80
N ILE A 206 -11.21 -19.75 11.29
CA ILE A 206 -10.80 -21.15 11.12
C ILE A 206 -11.71 -22.09 11.91
N GLN A 207 -12.10 -21.71 13.13
CA GLN A 207 -13.01 -22.51 13.94
C GLN A 207 -14.39 -22.64 13.28
N ALA A 208 -14.88 -21.60 12.61
CA ALA A 208 -16.12 -21.68 11.84
C ALA A 208 -16.02 -22.70 10.68
N LYS A 209 -14.86 -22.83 10.03
CA LYS A 209 -14.64 -23.88 9.02
C LYS A 209 -14.62 -25.26 9.65
N TYR A 210 -13.92 -25.46 10.77
CA TYR A 210 -13.89 -26.74 11.48
C TYR A 210 -15.28 -27.18 12.01
N ALA A 211 -16.16 -26.23 12.28
CA ALA A 211 -17.54 -26.48 12.69
C ALA A 211 -18.43 -27.04 11.58
N LEU A 212 -18.01 -26.95 10.30
CA LEU A 212 -18.73 -27.55 9.16
C LEU A 212 -18.63 -29.08 9.11
N GLY A 213 -17.76 -29.70 9.90
CA GLY A 213 -17.67 -31.15 10.07
C GLY A 213 -16.27 -31.71 9.85
N ALA A 214 -16.17 -33.04 9.91
CA ALA A 214 -14.89 -33.77 9.85
C ALA A 214 -14.11 -33.50 8.55
N ASP A 215 -14.80 -33.34 7.41
CA ASP A 215 -14.16 -33.03 6.12
C ASP A 215 -13.38 -31.71 6.11
N TYR A 216 -13.72 -30.76 6.98
CA TYR A 216 -13.08 -29.43 7.04
C TYR A 216 -12.01 -29.33 8.13
N ARG A 217 -11.76 -30.41 8.86
CA ARG A 217 -10.70 -30.50 9.88
C ARG A 217 -9.43 -31.11 9.27
N PRO A 218 -8.25 -30.96 9.90
CA PRO A 218 -7.02 -31.59 9.41
C PRO A 218 -7.22 -33.07 9.04
N ASN A 219 -6.69 -33.47 7.88
CA ASN A 219 -6.89 -34.77 7.19
C ASN A 219 -8.25 -34.98 6.51
N GLY A 220 -9.20 -34.05 6.65
CA GLY A 220 -10.47 -34.07 5.93
C GLY A 220 -10.33 -33.66 4.46
N SER A 221 -11.24 -34.17 3.61
CA SER A 221 -11.21 -33.98 2.15
C SER A 221 -11.39 -32.52 1.68
N LYS A 222 -11.92 -31.65 2.54
CA LYS A 222 -12.21 -30.23 2.27
C LYS A 222 -11.35 -29.27 3.10
N TYR A 223 -10.35 -29.78 3.83
CA TYR A 223 -9.41 -28.97 4.58
C TYR A 223 -8.53 -28.14 3.66
N GLN A 224 -8.44 -26.82 3.90
CA GLN A 224 -7.69 -25.93 3.02
C GLN A 224 -6.95 -24.84 3.83
N THR A 225 -5.63 -24.74 3.63
CA THR A 225 -4.79 -23.74 4.32
C THR A 225 -5.05 -22.30 3.87
N ARG A 226 -5.66 -22.10 2.69
CA ARG A 226 -5.95 -20.77 2.15
C ARG A 226 -6.97 -19.94 2.95
N TRP A 227 -7.69 -20.52 3.92
CA TRP A 227 -8.64 -19.76 4.75
C TRP A 227 -7.99 -18.64 5.57
N LEU A 228 -6.71 -18.77 5.96
CA LEU A 228 -5.99 -17.71 6.67
C LEU A 228 -5.70 -16.48 5.80
N PRO A 229 -5.03 -16.61 4.64
CA PRO A 229 -4.80 -15.47 3.77
C PRO A 229 -6.12 -14.88 3.23
N GLN A 230 -7.16 -15.69 3.02
CA GLN A 230 -8.52 -15.21 2.73
C GLN A 230 -9.06 -14.28 3.84
N ARG A 231 -8.95 -14.71 5.11
CA ARG A 231 -9.38 -13.87 6.23
C ARG A 231 -8.54 -12.60 6.38
N PHE A 232 -7.24 -12.67 6.12
CA PHE A 232 -6.37 -11.49 6.11
C PHE A 232 -6.89 -10.44 5.12
N TRP A 233 -7.17 -10.84 3.88
CA TRP A 233 -7.64 -9.92 2.85
C TRP A 233 -9.02 -9.34 3.14
N ALA A 234 -9.94 -10.15 3.68
CA ALA A 234 -11.22 -9.67 4.16
C ALA A 234 -11.06 -8.58 5.23
N GLY A 235 -10.14 -8.78 6.19
CA GLY A 235 -9.82 -7.81 7.22
C GLY A 235 -9.19 -6.51 6.68
N VAL A 236 -8.30 -6.61 5.70
CA VAL A 236 -7.69 -5.45 5.03
C VAL A 236 -8.75 -4.61 4.31
N ALA A 237 -9.58 -5.26 3.49
CA ALA A 237 -10.60 -4.60 2.71
C ALA A 237 -11.70 -4.00 3.60
N GLN A 238 -12.17 -4.76 4.60
CA GLN A 238 -13.43 -4.47 5.29
C GLN A 238 -13.29 -3.99 6.75
N GLY A 239 -12.18 -4.31 7.43
CA GLY A 239 -12.00 -4.05 8.86
C GLY A 239 -11.97 -2.57 9.24
N GLN A 240 -12.43 -2.24 10.45
CA GLN A 240 -12.41 -0.87 10.98
C GLN A 240 -11.08 -0.54 11.70
N ASP A 241 -10.36 -1.56 12.18
CA ASP A 241 -9.13 -1.50 12.97
C ASP A 241 -7.86 -1.51 12.09
N GLN A 242 -7.84 -0.63 11.09
CA GLN A 242 -6.79 -0.55 10.07
C GLN A 242 -5.39 -0.39 10.66
N LEU A 243 -5.21 0.47 11.66
CA LEU A 243 -3.89 0.65 12.29
C LEU A 243 -3.44 -0.62 13.01
N ARG A 244 -4.35 -1.33 13.70
CA ARG A 244 -4.03 -2.57 14.43
C ARG A 244 -3.54 -3.65 13.47
N ARG A 245 -4.26 -3.86 12.38
CA ARG A 245 -3.90 -4.84 11.34
C ARG A 245 -2.60 -4.47 10.64
N ARG A 246 -2.39 -3.17 10.37
CA ARG A 246 -1.15 -2.69 9.76
C ARG A 246 0.06 -2.87 10.67
N THR A 247 -0.10 -2.63 11.97
CA THR A 247 0.92 -2.94 12.98
C THR A 247 1.14 -4.44 13.12
N ALA A 248 0.09 -5.26 13.15
CA ALA A 248 0.22 -6.72 13.20
C ALA A 248 0.98 -7.27 11.99
N LEU A 249 0.76 -6.72 10.78
CA LEU A 249 1.53 -7.06 9.58
C LEU A 249 3.01 -6.62 9.70
N ALA A 250 3.27 -5.44 10.27
CA ALA A 250 4.64 -4.99 10.53
C ALA A 250 5.35 -5.91 11.54
N LEU A 251 4.65 -6.33 12.60
CA LEU A 251 5.16 -7.26 13.59
C LEU A 251 5.36 -8.67 13.00
N HIS A 252 4.50 -9.12 12.08
CA HIS A 252 4.67 -10.41 11.40
C HIS A 252 5.94 -10.46 10.55
N HIS A 253 6.31 -9.35 9.92
CA HIS A 253 7.59 -9.24 9.20
C HIS A 253 8.82 -9.30 10.13
N ILE A 254 8.66 -8.95 11.41
CA ILE A 254 9.74 -8.99 12.41
C ILE A 254 9.77 -10.37 13.08
N LEU A 255 8.61 -10.82 13.55
CA LEU A 255 8.36 -12.06 14.27
C LEU A 255 7.75 -13.05 13.27
N MET A 256 8.60 -13.63 12.42
CA MET A 256 8.13 -14.42 11.28
C MET A 256 7.73 -15.84 11.69
N VAL A 257 6.56 -16.26 11.22
CA VAL A 257 6.11 -17.67 11.12
C VAL A 257 5.56 -17.87 9.71
N SER A 258 5.82 -19.01 9.07
CA SER A 258 5.39 -19.25 7.69
C SER A 258 4.61 -20.55 7.53
N MET A 259 3.44 -20.47 6.89
CA MET A 259 2.66 -21.64 6.46
C MET A 259 3.31 -22.38 5.27
N ALA A 260 4.41 -21.86 4.71
CA ALA A 260 5.22 -22.62 3.76
C ALA A 260 5.92 -23.81 4.43
N ASP A 261 6.07 -23.79 5.76
CA ASP A 261 6.54 -24.95 6.53
C ASP A 261 5.46 -26.04 6.56
N SER A 262 5.78 -27.21 6.01
CA SER A 262 4.86 -28.35 5.94
C SER A 262 4.45 -28.85 7.33
N ASN A 263 5.24 -28.63 8.38
CA ASN A 263 4.88 -28.99 9.74
C ASN A 263 3.69 -28.18 10.27
N LEU A 264 3.42 -27.00 9.69
CA LEU A 264 2.26 -26.17 10.05
C LEU A 264 0.99 -26.52 9.25
N TYR A 265 1.08 -27.39 8.24
CA TYR A 265 -0.05 -27.73 7.37
C TYR A 265 -1.28 -28.19 8.16
N HIS A 266 -1.12 -29.04 9.18
CA HIS A 266 -2.21 -29.53 10.03
C HIS A 266 -2.51 -28.64 11.25
N HIS A 267 -1.81 -27.51 11.39
CA HIS A 267 -1.82 -26.65 12.58
C HIS A 267 -2.25 -25.22 12.25
N GLN A 268 -3.08 -25.06 11.22
CA GLN A 268 -3.54 -23.75 10.76
C GLN A 268 -4.29 -22.95 11.83
N ARG A 269 -5.04 -23.59 12.75
CA ARG A 269 -5.68 -22.90 13.88
C ARG A 269 -4.68 -22.36 14.90
N ALA A 270 -3.55 -23.05 15.11
CA ALA A 270 -2.43 -22.53 15.90
C ALA A 270 -1.82 -21.28 15.25
N TYR A 271 -1.63 -21.30 13.92
CA TYR A 271 -1.18 -20.13 13.17
C TYR A 271 -2.20 -18.99 13.24
N ALA A 272 -3.50 -19.30 13.16
CA ALA A 272 -4.56 -18.31 13.34
C ALA A 272 -4.42 -17.57 14.69
N ASN A 273 -4.18 -18.32 15.76
CA ASN A 273 -3.93 -17.75 17.08
C ASN A 273 -2.64 -16.90 17.13
N TYR A 274 -1.59 -17.32 16.40
CA TYR A 274 -0.38 -16.52 16.25
C TYR A 274 -0.66 -15.14 15.64
N LEU A 275 -1.45 -15.07 14.56
CA LEU A 275 -1.87 -13.81 13.96
C LEU A 275 -2.74 -12.97 14.91
N ASP A 276 -3.63 -13.61 15.68
CA ASP A 276 -4.45 -12.92 16.68
C ASP A 276 -3.62 -12.42 17.88
N ILE A 277 -2.53 -13.12 18.28
CA ILE A 277 -1.54 -12.63 19.25
C ILE A 277 -0.92 -11.31 18.75
N LEU A 278 -0.49 -11.25 17.49
CA LEU A 278 0.07 -10.02 16.91
C LEU A 278 -0.94 -8.87 16.91
N ASN A 279 -2.22 -9.14 16.60
CA ASN A 279 -3.28 -8.14 16.64
C ASN A 279 -3.60 -7.66 18.07
N ARG A 280 -3.65 -8.57 19.04
CA ARG A 280 -3.86 -8.23 20.46
C ARG A 280 -2.74 -7.34 21.00
N HIS A 281 -1.49 -7.67 20.66
CA HIS A 281 -0.31 -6.95 21.13
C HIS A 281 0.12 -5.76 20.27
N ALA A 282 -0.59 -5.45 19.17
CA ALA A 282 -0.26 -4.34 18.28
C ALA A 282 0.03 -3.00 19.01
N PHE A 283 -0.67 -2.75 20.12
CA PHE A 283 -0.47 -1.57 20.97
C PHE A 283 -0.13 -1.93 22.44
N GLY A 284 0.27 -3.17 22.67
CA GLY A 284 0.62 -3.71 23.99
C GLY A 284 2.09 -3.47 24.35
N ASN A 285 2.62 -4.29 25.25
CA ASN A 285 4.03 -4.22 25.62
C ASN A 285 4.86 -5.27 24.85
N TYR A 286 5.98 -4.84 24.25
CA TYR A 286 6.85 -5.74 23.49
C TYR A 286 7.39 -6.92 24.33
N ARG A 287 7.61 -6.72 25.64
CA ARG A 287 8.03 -7.81 26.53
C ARG A 287 6.98 -8.92 26.63
N GLN A 288 5.71 -8.55 26.71
CA GLN A 288 4.61 -9.52 26.78
C GLN A 288 4.41 -10.18 25.41
N LEU A 289 4.52 -9.41 24.32
CA LEU A 289 4.49 -9.95 22.97
C LEU A 289 5.54 -11.06 22.76
N ILE A 290 6.82 -10.81 23.06
CA ILE A 290 7.87 -11.83 22.84
C ILE A 290 7.67 -13.09 23.70
N GLU A 291 7.00 -12.98 24.86
CA GLU A 291 6.67 -14.14 25.69
C GLU A 291 5.55 -14.99 25.10
N ASP A 292 4.48 -14.32 24.64
CA ASP A 292 3.34 -14.97 24.01
C ASP A 292 3.76 -15.65 22.70
N ILE A 293 4.72 -15.05 22.00
CA ILE A 293 5.34 -15.59 20.79
C ILE A 293 6.24 -16.79 21.12
N ALA A 294 7.11 -16.67 22.14
CA ALA A 294 7.96 -17.77 22.58
C ALA A 294 7.15 -18.99 23.06
N LEU A 295 5.95 -18.79 23.59
CA LEU A 295 5.05 -19.86 24.03
C LEU A 295 3.92 -20.17 23.03
N SER A 296 3.92 -19.59 21.83
CA SER A 296 2.96 -19.94 20.79
C SER A 296 3.33 -21.28 20.15
N PRO A 297 2.40 -22.24 20.03
CA PRO A 297 2.70 -23.49 19.33
C PRO A 297 3.12 -23.31 17.88
N ALA A 298 2.60 -22.29 17.18
CA ALA A 298 2.98 -22.02 15.79
C ALA A 298 4.46 -21.62 15.66
N MET A 299 4.94 -20.75 16.55
CA MET A 299 6.37 -20.40 16.62
C MET A 299 7.22 -21.59 17.09
N GLY A 300 6.70 -22.35 18.07
CA GLY A 300 7.27 -23.60 18.57
C GLY A 300 7.59 -24.59 17.46
N ILE A 301 6.65 -24.79 16.55
CA ILE A 301 6.82 -25.66 15.37
C ILE A 301 7.82 -25.05 14.40
N TYR A 302 7.63 -23.77 14.04
CA TYR A 302 8.39 -23.13 12.96
C TYR A 302 9.88 -22.97 13.27
N LEU A 303 10.23 -22.65 14.51
CA LEU A 303 11.63 -22.51 14.95
C LEU A 303 12.08 -23.67 15.84
N SER A 304 11.41 -24.82 15.69
CA SER A 304 11.80 -26.13 16.23
C SER A 304 12.05 -26.19 17.74
N HIS A 305 11.57 -25.23 18.54
CA HIS A 305 11.72 -25.28 19.99
C HIS A 305 10.57 -25.96 20.73
N ILE A 306 9.46 -26.27 20.03
CA ILE A 306 8.49 -27.23 20.57
C ILE A 306 9.15 -28.61 20.66
N ARG A 307 9.03 -29.26 21.81
CA ARG A 307 9.69 -30.54 22.11
C ARG A 307 11.21 -30.49 22.15
N ASN A 308 11.82 -29.30 22.27
CA ASN A 308 13.27 -29.18 22.40
C ASN A 308 13.77 -29.88 23.68
N ARG A 309 14.76 -30.75 23.54
CA ARG A 309 15.22 -31.63 24.62
C ARG A 309 16.43 -31.02 25.31
N LYS A 310 16.49 -31.18 26.63
CA LYS A 310 17.71 -30.88 27.40
C LYS A 310 18.92 -31.68 26.90
N GLU A 311 20.09 -31.11 27.16
CA GLU A 311 21.39 -31.73 26.95
C GLU A 311 21.48 -33.11 27.59
N ASP A 312 22.27 -33.99 26.98
CA ASP A 312 22.49 -35.35 27.44
C ASP A 312 23.94 -35.77 27.15
N PRO A 313 24.83 -35.67 28.15
CA PRO A 313 26.24 -35.99 27.97
C PRO A 313 26.50 -37.44 27.52
N ALA A 314 25.61 -38.38 27.83
CA ALA A 314 25.79 -39.78 27.45
C ALA A 314 25.57 -40.01 25.96
N THR A 315 24.70 -39.22 25.33
CA THR A 315 24.41 -39.30 23.89
C THR A 315 25.08 -38.20 23.06
N GLY A 316 25.68 -37.20 23.72
CA GLY A 316 26.20 -35.99 23.08
C GLY A 316 25.10 -35.04 22.58
N ARG A 317 23.83 -35.26 22.96
CA ARG A 317 22.72 -34.41 22.54
C ARG A 317 22.86 -33.01 23.13
N MET A 318 22.69 -32.01 22.29
CA MET A 318 22.58 -30.60 22.67
C MET A 318 21.16 -30.10 22.40
N PRO A 319 20.66 -29.10 23.15
CA PRO A 319 19.42 -28.40 22.83
C PRO A 319 19.44 -27.79 21.43
N ASP A 320 18.29 -27.77 20.76
CA ASP A 320 18.12 -27.04 19.50
C ASP A 320 18.27 -25.53 19.77
N GLU A 321 19.14 -24.89 19.00
CA GLU A 321 19.54 -23.49 19.13
C GLU A 321 18.73 -22.54 18.24
N ASN A 322 17.94 -23.05 17.29
CA ASN A 322 17.33 -22.25 16.23
C ASN A 322 16.50 -21.09 16.80
N PHE A 323 15.50 -21.39 17.64
CA PHE A 323 14.71 -20.33 18.28
C PHE A 323 15.55 -19.37 19.14
N ALA A 324 16.54 -19.86 19.88
CA ALA A 324 17.39 -19.01 20.72
C ALA A 324 18.20 -18.01 19.87
N ARG A 325 18.73 -18.48 18.74
CA ARG A 325 19.47 -17.67 17.78
C ARG A 325 18.59 -16.62 17.14
N GLU A 326 17.44 -17.01 16.59
CA GLU A 326 16.55 -16.08 15.90
C GLU A 326 15.89 -15.08 16.86
N LEU A 327 15.61 -15.50 18.11
CA LEU A 327 15.12 -14.59 19.14
C LEU A 327 16.13 -13.48 19.43
N MET A 328 17.43 -13.81 19.58
CA MET A 328 18.48 -12.80 19.78
C MET A 328 18.69 -11.96 18.51
N GLN A 329 18.86 -12.63 17.37
CA GLN A 329 19.35 -12.02 16.13
C GLN A 329 18.28 -11.22 15.37
N LEU A 330 17.07 -11.77 15.22
CA LEU A 330 16.05 -11.20 14.34
C LEU A 330 14.94 -10.49 15.11
N PHE A 331 14.61 -10.98 16.31
CA PHE A 331 13.43 -10.52 17.04
C PHE A 331 13.74 -9.49 18.11
N THR A 332 14.99 -9.39 18.60
CA THR A 332 15.28 -8.58 19.79
C THR A 332 16.49 -7.65 19.67
N ILE A 333 17.72 -8.17 19.64
CA ILE A 333 18.92 -7.36 19.88
C ILE A 333 19.81 -7.19 18.65
N GLY A 334 19.63 -8.00 17.60
CA GLY A 334 20.45 -7.92 16.39
C GLY A 334 21.85 -8.46 16.60
N LEU A 335 22.64 -8.52 15.52
CA LEU A 335 24.03 -9.00 15.55
C LEU A 335 24.98 -8.03 16.27
N HIS A 336 24.89 -6.73 15.98
CA HIS A 336 25.85 -5.73 16.48
C HIS A 336 25.23 -4.74 17.45
N GLU A 337 25.99 -4.30 18.45
CA GLU A 337 25.60 -3.26 19.40
C GLU A 337 25.26 -1.96 18.68
N LEU A 338 24.21 -1.28 19.16
CA LEU A 338 23.68 -0.06 18.57
C LEU A 338 23.76 1.09 19.57
N ASN A 339 24.08 2.28 19.06
CA ASN A 339 23.79 3.52 19.74
C ASN A 339 22.27 3.75 19.77
N SER A 340 21.81 4.69 20.60
CA SER A 340 20.37 5.01 20.70
C SER A 340 19.76 5.50 19.37
N ASP A 341 20.58 6.02 18.46
CA ASP A 341 20.22 6.49 17.13
C ASP A 341 20.27 5.37 16.05
N GLY A 342 20.52 4.13 16.46
CA GLY A 342 20.60 2.97 15.57
C GLY A 342 21.88 2.85 14.75
N SER A 343 22.86 3.72 14.96
CA SER A 343 24.21 3.53 14.40
C SER A 343 24.95 2.39 15.10
N VAL A 344 25.75 1.64 14.35
CA VAL A 344 26.51 0.49 14.87
C VAL A 344 27.66 0.99 15.76
N ARG A 345 27.74 0.47 16.99
CA ARG A 345 28.88 0.70 17.89
C ARG A 345 30.08 -0.08 17.39
N LYS A 346 31.24 0.58 17.42
CA LYS A 346 32.51 0.03 16.98
C LYS A 346 33.51 -0.01 18.13
N ASP A 347 34.38 -1.01 18.10
CA ASP A 347 35.50 -1.12 19.04
C ASP A 347 36.61 -0.12 18.72
N ALA A 348 37.71 -0.17 19.48
CA ALA A 348 38.87 0.70 19.27
C ALA A 348 39.55 0.50 17.90
N ASN A 349 39.30 -0.62 17.22
CA ASN A 349 39.84 -0.95 15.89
C ASN A 349 38.85 -0.60 14.75
N GLY A 350 37.70 0.00 15.07
CA GLY A 350 36.67 0.34 14.10
C GLY A 350 35.80 -0.83 13.64
N GLN A 351 35.88 -2.00 14.28
CA GLN A 351 35.06 -3.17 13.98
C GLN A 351 33.73 -3.13 14.74
N PRO A 352 32.60 -3.58 14.15
CA PRO A 352 31.34 -3.74 14.88
C PRO A 352 31.50 -4.59 16.14
N ILE A 353 30.87 -4.16 17.23
CA ILE A 353 30.84 -4.94 18.48
C ILE A 353 29.63 -5.89 18.40
N GLU A 354 29.85 -7.20 18.46
CA GLU A 354 28.76 -8.19 18.51
C GLU A 354 27.91 -8.02 19.79
N THR A 355 26.59 -8.22 19.73
CA THR A 355 25.70 -8.15 20.91
C THR A 355 25.78 -9.39 21.79
N TYR A 356 25.99 -10.56 21.18
CA TYR A 356 26.07 -11.87 21.81
C TYR A 356 27.10 -12.75 21.09
N THR A 357 27.46 -13.87 21.72
CA THR A 357 28.36 -14.89 21.16
C THR A 357 27.60 -16.21 20.96
N ASN A 358 28.19 -17.17 20.26
CA ASN A 358 27.56 -18.49 20.14
C ASN A 358 27.32 -19.17 21.51
N ALA A 359 28.14 -18.87 22.53
CA ALA A 359 27.93 -19.37 23.88
C ALA A 359 26.61 -18.87 24.48
N ASP A 360 26.21 -17.63 24.19
CA ASP A 360 24.93 -17.06 24.63
C ASP A 360 23.74 -17.76 23.95
N VAL A 361 23.87 -18.11 22.67
CA VAL A 361 22.86 -18.88 21.93
C VAL A 361 22.68 -20.26 22.56
N MET A 362 23.77 -20.98 22.79
CA MET A 362 23.78 -22.30 23.44
C MET A 362 23.19 -22.23 24.86
N ALA A 363 23.51 -21.17 25.60
CA ALA A 363 23.04 -20.97 26.96
C ALA A 363 21.53 -20.65 26.98
N LEU A 364 21.05 -19.79 26.07
CA LEU A 364 19.64 -19.47 25.93
C LEU A 364 18.82 -20.68 25.43
N ALA A 365 19.37 -21.51 24.53
CA ALA A 365 18.71 -22.71 24.03
C ALA A 365 18.27 -23.65 25.16
N LYS A 366 19.06 -23.76 26.24
CA LYS A 366 18.72 -24.54 27.44
C LYS A 366 17.43 -24.06 28.11
N VAL A 367 17.15 -22.75 28.10
CA VAL A 367 15.92 -22.18 28.68
C VAL A 367 14.68 -22.60 27.89
N PHE A 368 14.84 -22.86 26.58
CA PHE A 368 13.77 -23.30 25.68
C PHE A 368 13.62 -24.81 25.59
N THR A 369 14.26 -25.58 26.47
CA THR A 369 14.04 -27.03 26.55
C THR A 369 12.83 -27.38 27.42
N GLY A 370 12.16 -28.49 27.10
CA GLY A 370 11.05 -29.01 27.89
C GLY A 370 9.70 -28.33 27.65
N TRP A 371 9.53 -27.51 26.61
CA TRP A 371 8.25 -26.89 26.25
C TRP A 371 7.51 -27.71 25.19
N SER A 372 6.23 -28.01 25.38
CA SER A 372 5.40 -28.67 24.37
C SER A 372 3.92 -28.29 24.50
N TRP A 373 3.05 -28.99 23.77
CA TRP A 373 1.59 -28.80 23.79
C TRP A 373 1.02 -28.79 25.21
N ALA A 374 -0.01 -27.98 25.41
CA ALA A 374 -0.61 -27.73 26.72
C ALA A 374 -1.57 -28.83 27.20
N PHE A 375 -1.13 -30.10 27.15
CA PHE A 375 -1.91 -31.21 27.68
C PHE A 375 -2.24 -31.03 29.19
N PRO A 376 -3.27 -31.72 29.70
CA PRO A 376 -3.57 -31.74 31.14
C PRO A 376 -2.35 -32.16 31.97
N ASP A 377 -2.24 -31.65 33.19
CA ASP A 377 -1.03 -31.77 34.00
C ASP A 377 -0.67 -33.24 34.32
N ASN A 378 -1.69 -34.10 34.51
CA ASN A 378 -1.53 -35.54 34.69
C ASN A 378 -1.05 -36.30 33.43
N GLN A 379 -0.90 -35.62 32.29
CA GLN A 379 -0.41 -36.18 31.04
C GLN A 379 0.97 -35.66 30.64
N LEU A 380 1.60 -34.77 31.43
CA LEU A 380 2.91 -34.16 31.11
C LEU A 380 4.07 -35.14 31.36
N THR A 381 4.10 -36.23 30.59
CA THR A 381 5.12 -37.28 30.62
C THR A 381 6.13 -37.13 29.47
N GLU A 382 7.27 -37.83 29.53
CA GLU A 382 8.22 -37.86 28.40
C GLU A 382 7.58 -38.41 27.12
N SER A 383 6.74 -39.45 27.23
CA SER A 383 6.05 -40.02 26.07
C SER A 383 5.15 -38.98 25.40
N THR A 384 4.34 -38.27 26.19
CA THR A 384 3.49 -37.18 25.70
C THR A 384 4.31 -36.06 25.07
N PHE A 385 5.38 -35.64 25.75
CA PHE A 385 6.28 -34.60 25.27
C PHE A 385 6.82 -34.93 23.88
N ARG A 386 7.28 -36.16 23.66
CA ARG A 386 7.95 -36.56 22.42
C ARG A 386 6.98 -36.82 21.27
N TRP A 387 5.83 -37.43 21.55
CA TRP A 387 5.04 -38.11 20.52
C TRP A 387 3.60 -37.64 20.40
N LYS A 388 3.03 -37.01 21.44
CA LYS A 388 1.60 -36.66 21.43
C LYS A 388 1.36 -35.30 20.79
N SER A 389 0.46 -35.27 19.80
CA SER A 389 0.03 -34.05 19.10
C SER A 389 -1.45 -33.77 19.38
N PRO A 390 -1.95 -32.54 19.13
CA PRO A 390 -3.37 -32.23 19.25
C PRO A 390 -4.21 -33.16 18.37
N ASP A 391 -5.33 -33.63 18.93
CA ASP A 391 -6.35 -34.34 18.18
C ASP A 391 -7.36 -33.31 17.67
N TYR A 392 -7.47 -33.18 16.34
CA TYR A 392 -8.37 -32.24 15.69
C TYR A 392 -9.71 -32.89 15.29
N SER A 393 -9.96 -34.15 15.62
CA SER A 393 -11.25 -34.79 15.37
C SER A 393 -12.35 -34.10 16.18
N ALA A 394 -13.56 -34.03 15.63
CA ALA A 394 -14.66 -33.30 16.26
C ALA A 394 -14.99 -33.79 17.69
N ALA A 395 -14.77 -35.07 17.97
CA ALA A 395 -15.07 -35.67 19.26
C ALA A 395 -13.98 -35.42 20.33
N ALA A 396 -12.73 -35.18 19.94
CA ALA A 396 -11.59 -35.10 20.85
C ALA A 396 -10.86 -33.74 20.85
N ASP A 397 -11.33 -32.80 20.04
CA ASP A 397 -10.74 -31.46 19.91
C ASP A 397 -10.91 -30.62 21.17
N THR A 398 -9.84 -30.56 21.95
CA THR A 398 -9.72 -29.79 23.21
C THR A 398 -9.11 -28.40 23.01
N GLN A 399 -8.87 -27.99 21.75
CA GLN A 399 -8.29 -26.69 21.40
C GLN A 399 -6.95 -26.37 22.08
N ILE A 400 -6.14 -27.39 22.39
CA ILE A 400 -4.83 -27.21 23.04
C ILE A 400 -3.82 -26.43 22.19
N ASP A 401 -4.07 -26.32 20.88
CA ASP A 401 -3.30 -25.53 19.93
C ASP A 401 -3.54 -24.02 20.03
N LEU A 402 -4.60 -23.60 20.72
CA LEU A 402 -4.87 -22.21 21.09
C LEU A 402 -4.21 -21.82 22.42
N GLN A 403 -3.69 -22.79 23.17
CA GLN A 403 -3.08 -22.57 24.48
C GLN A 403 -1.58 -22.28 24.36
N ARG A 404 -1.04 -21.57 25.36
CA ARG A 404 0.41 -21.41 25.50
C ARG A 404 1.06 -22.76 25.74
N MET A 405 2.21 -23.02 25.12
CA MET A 405 3.02 -24.20 25.41
C MET A 405 3.31 -24.31 26.91
N LYS A 406 3.28 -25.54 27.42
CA LYS A 406 3.56 -25.86 28.84
C LYS A 406 4.94 -26.50 28.99
N ALA A 407 5.56 -26.28 30.15
CA ALA A 407 6.78 -26.96 30.54
C ALA A 407 6.47 -28.39 31.03
N TYR A 408 7.28 -29.35 30.61
CA TYR A 408 7.15 -30.76 30.95
C TYR A 408 8.14 -31.15 32.04
N PRO A 409 7.68 -31.75 33.15
CA PRO A 409 8.55 -32.24 34.21
C PRO A 409 9.67 -33.14 33.68
N GLY A 410 10.90 -32.86 34.11
CA GLY A 410 12.09 -33.66 33.77
C GLY A 410 12.66 -33.45 32.36
N GLN A 411 11.99 -32.71 31.47
CA GLN A 411 12.44 -32.47 30.09
C GLN A 411 13.21 -31.16 29.91
N ALA A 412 13.05 -30.21 30.85
CA ALA A 412 13.83 -28.98 30.88
C ALA A 412 15.26 -29.23 31.38
N SER A 413 16.23 -28.52 30.80
CA SER A 413 17.60 -28.44 31.28
C SER A 413 17.60 -27.93 32.72
N THR A 414 18.56 -28.36 33.53
CA THR A 414 18.77 -27.87 34.90
C THR A 414 20.16 -27.25 35.07
N ALA A 415 20.86 -27.02 33.97
CA ALA A 415 22.16 -26.34 34.00
C ALA A 415 21.98 -24.84 34.26
N ASP A 416 22.89 -24.25 35.02
CA ASP A 416 23.00 -22.80 35.15
C ASP A 416 23.29 -22.17 33.78
N VAL A 417 22.69 -21.01 33.56
CA VAL A 417 22.82 -20.23 32.32
C VAL A 417 23.31 -18.85 32.67
N VAL A 418 24.30 -18.35 31.94
CA VAL A 418 24.73 -16.95 31.99
C VAL A 418 24.56 -16.38 30.60
N LEU A 419 23.71 -15.36 30.46
CA LEU A 419 23.56 -14.60 29.23
C LEU A 419 24.45 -13.37 29.28
N PHE A 420 25.03 -13.00 28.15
CA PHE A 420 25.92 -11.85 27.94
C PHE A 420 27.13 -11.86 28.88
N ALA A 421 27.72 -13.03 29.09
CA ALA A 421 28.87 -13.18 29.97
C ALA A 421 30.02 -12.22 29.59
N GLY A 422 30.59 -11.54 30.58
CA GLY A 422 31.65 -10.54 30.36
C GLY A 422 31.17 -9.17 29.87
N LYS A 423 29.86 -8.98 29.67
CA LYS A 423 29.27 -7.68 29.32
C LYS A 423 28.60 -7.00 30.52
N PRO A 424 28.41 -5.66 30.49
CA PRO A 424 27.75 -4.93 31.58
C PRO A 424 26.32 -5.39 31.90
N ASN A 425 25.66 -6.03 30.94
CA ASN A 425 24.29 -6.53 31.02
C ASN A 425 24.23 -8.06 31.21
N ALA A 426 25.28 -8.67 31.75
CA ALA A 426 25.30 -10.10 32.06
C ALA A 426 24.18 -10.48 33.03
N VAL A 427 23.50 -11.60 32.77
CA VAL A 427 22.41 -12.12 33.63
C VAL A 427 22.63 -13.60 33.91
N ALA A 428 22.74 -13.94 35.20
CA ALA A 428 22.76 -15.32 35.66
C ALA A 428 21.34 -15.85 35.89
N ILE A 429 21.06 -17.04 35.38
CA ILE A 429 19.79 -17.74 35.45
C ILE A 429 20.04 -19.10 36.11
N PRO A 430 19.68 -19.26 37.41
CA PRO A 430 19.89 -20.51 38.12
C PRO A 430 19.15 -21.69 37.46
N GLY A 431 19.85 -22.80 37.29
CA GLY A 431 19.30 -24.05 36.77
C GLY A 431 18.28 -24.70 37.70
N SER A 432 18.35 -24.36 39.00
CA SER A 432 17.39 -24.76 40.04
C SER A 432 16.04 -24.04 39.97
N ALA A 433 15.94 -22.93 39.24
CA ALA A 433 14.69 -22.19 39.10
C ALA A 433 13.70 -22.94 38.20
N ALA A 434 12.40 -22.78 38.49
CA ALA A 434 11.34 -23.39 37.68
C ALA A 434 11.40 -22.90 36.20
N PRO A 435 11.04 -23.73 35.20
CA PRO A 435 11.14 -23.38 33.79
C PRO A 435 10.50 -22.03 33.42
N ALA A 436 9.32 -21.73 33.95
CA ALA A 436 8.64 -20.44 33.72
C ALA A 436 9.45 -19.24 34.26
N GLN A 437 10.09 -19.39 35.43
CA GLN A 437 10.94 -18.34 35.99
C GLN A 437 12.21 -18.15 35.16
N ARG A 438 12.80 -19.24 34.66
CA ARG A 438 13.99 -19.17 33.79
C ARG A 438 13.67 -18.48 32.45
N LEU A 439 12.53 -18.83 31.85
CA LEU A 439 12.01 -18.15 30.66
C LEU A 439 11.83 -16.65 30.92
N LYS A 440 11.20 -16.29 32.04
CA LYS A 440 10.99 -14.90 32.43
C LYS A 440 12.32 -14.14 32.52
N LEU A 441 13.30 -14.68 33.24
CA LEU A 441 14.61 -14.05 33.41
C LEU A 441 15.35 -13.87 32.07
N ALA A 442 15.30 -14.87 31.19
CA ALA A 442 15.92 -14.79 29.87
C ALA A 442 15.28 -13.70 28.99
N LEU A 443 13.96 -13.67 28.92
CA LEU A 443 13.24 -12.66 28.14
C LEU A 443 13.37 -11.26 28.75
N ASP A 444 13.45 -11.13 30.07
CA ASP A 444 13.73 -9.87 30.75
C ASP A 444 15.15 -9.36 30.42
N ALA A 445 16.15 -10.26 30.38
CA ALA A 445 17.51 -9.91 29.99
C ALA A 445 17.56 -9.35 28.55
N LEU A 446 16.86 -9.99 27.61
CA LEU A 446 16.75 -9.49 26.22
C LEU A 446 16.02 -8.15 26.16
N PHE A 447 14.91 -8.00 26.89
CA PHE A 447 14.10 -6.77 26.88
C PHE A 447 14.81 -5.56 27.50
N GLN A 448 15.61 -5.80 28.53
CA GLN A 448 16.43 -4.76 29.16
C GLN A 448 17.72 -4.47 28.39
N HIS A 449 18.08 -5.29 27.39
CA HIS A 449 19.25 -5.06 26.58
C HIS A 449 19.19 -3.67 25.88
N PRO A 450 20.26 -2.85 25.91
CA PRO A 450 20.26 -1.51 25.31
C PRO A 450 19.87 -1.47 23.83
N ASN A 451 20.28 -2.46 23.04
CA ASN A 451 19.92 -2.59 21.63
C ASN A 451 18.42 -2.72 21.33
N MET A 452 17.60 -3.23 22.26
CA MET A 452 16.20 -3.57 21.95
C MET A 452 15.43 -2.39 21.34
N GLY A 453 15.54 -1.21 21.96
CA GLY A 453 14.86 0.01 21.51
C GLY A 453 15.23 0.43 20.09
N PRO A 454 16.50 0.76 19.79
CA PRO A 454 16.92 1.16 18.44
C PRO A 454 16.72 0.07 17.39
N PHE A 455 16.86 -1.21 17.76
CA PHE A 455 16.62 -2.34 16.85
C PHE A 455 15.16 -2.41 16.40
N VAL A 456 14.22 -2.45 17.35
CA VAL A 456 12.77 -2.48 17.05
C VAL A 456 12.33 -1.19 16.36
N ALA A 457 12.83 -0.04 16.80
CA ALA A 457 12.53 1.26 16.20
C ALA A 457 12.87 1.29 14.70
N LYS A 458 14.10 0.91 14.33
CA LYS A 458 14.53 0.91 12.92
C LYS A 458 13.67 -0.01 12.06
N GLN A 459 13.36 -1.21 12.55
CA GLN A 459 12.52 -2.16 11.81
C GLN A 459 11.10 -1.62 11.61
N LEU A 460 10.45 -1.09 12.67
CA LEU A 460 9.11 -0.51 12.55
C LEU A 460 9.09 0.67 11.57
N ILE A 461 10.08 1.57 11.61
CA ILE A 461 10.17 2.69 10.66
C ILE A 461 10.24 2.17 9.21
N GLN A 462 11.04 1.14 8.95
CA GLN A 462 11.13 0.51 7.63
C GLN A 462 9.82 -0.15 7.19
N ARG A 463 9.08 -0.76 8.12
CA ARG A 463 7.79 -1.36 7.81
C ARG A 463 6.70 -0.33 7.53
N PHE A 464 6.76 0.87 8.11
CA PHE A 464 5.70 1.87 8.01
C PHE A 464 5.98 2.99 7.01
N THR A 465 7.15 3.63 7.05
CA THR A 465 7.33 4.95 6.41
C THR A 465 8.46 5.00 5.39
N ARG A 466 9.67 4.48 5.68
CA ARG A 466 10.83 4.65 4.80
C ARG A 466 11.94 3.64 5.01
N SER A 467 12.66 3.29 3.93
CA SER A 467 13.72 2.27 3.98
C SER A 467 14.99 2.75 4.71
N ASN A 468 15.32 4.04 4.59
CA ASN A 468 16.54 4.65 5.14
C ASN A 468 16.19 5.85 6.04
N PRO A 469 15.79 5.62 7.30
CA PRO A 469 15.56 6.72 8.25
C PRO A 469 16.85 7.37 8.73
N SER A 470 16.80 8.66 9.10
CA SER A 470 17.94 9.30 9.74
C SER A 470 18.22 8.71 11.13
N PRO A 471 19.45 8.82 11.65
CA PRO A 471 19.75 8.45 13.03
C PRO A 471 18.85 9.18 14.05
N ALA A 472 18.53 10.46 13.79
CA ALA A 472 17.68 11.25 14.68
C ALA A 472 16.24 10.72 14.75
N TYR A 473 15.70 10.22 13.64
CA TYR A 473 14.37 9.59 13.63
C TYR A 473 14.38 8.28 14.42
N VAL A 474 15.38 7.42 14.20
CA VAL A 474 15.54 6.19 14.99
C VAL A 474 15.66 6.50 16.48
N GLN A 475 16.43 7.53 16.85
CA GLN A 475 16.61 7.95 18.24
C GLN A 475 15.28 8.36 18.90
N ARG A 476 14.45 9.16 18.23
CA ARG A 476 13.15 9.60 18.77
C ARG A 476 12.19 8.43 18.99
N VAL A 477 12.14 7.49 18.04
CA VAL A 477 11.31 6.29 18.17
C VAL A 477 11.86 5.35 19.26
N ALA A 478 13.18 5.17 19.33
CA ALA A 478 13.82 4.39 20.38
C ALA A 478 13.61 4.99 21.77
N ALA A 479 13.55 6.32 21.89
CA ALA A 479 13.22 7.00 23.13
C ALA A 479 11.77 6.74 23.57
N ALA A 480 10.80 6.76 22.63
CA ALA A 480 9.41 6.39 22.90
C ALA A 480 9.26 4.93 23.31
N PHE A 481 10.05 4.02 22.72
CA PHE A 481 10.14 2.63 23.17
C PHE A 481 10.74 2.54 24.58
N ALA A 482 11.79 3.32 24.88
CA ALA A 482 12.43 3.29 26.19
C ALA A 482 11.50 3.81 27.30
N ASN A 483 10.64 4.79 26.98
CA ASN A 483 9.69 5.39 27.90
C ASN A 483 8.52 6.03 27.13
N ASN A 484 7.30 5.55 27.37
CA ASN A 484 6.07 6.08 26.76
C ASN A 484 5.59 7.45 27.31
N GLY A 485 6.43 8.16 28.06
CA GLY A 485 6.08 9.38 28.79
C GLY A 485 5.44 9.14 30.16
N ARG A 486 5.26 7.87 30.56
CA ARG A 486 4.75 7.45 31.87
C ARG A 486 5.68 6.46 32.59
N GLY A 487 6.92 6.35 32.14
CA GLY A 487 7.92 5.44 32.70
C GLY A 487 7.79 3.98 32.24
N VAL A 488 6.94 3.69 31.25
CA VAL A 488 6.76 2.31 30.74
C VAL A 488 7.62 2.10 29.51
N ARG A 489 8.58 1.17 29.59
CA ARG A 489 9.39 0.68 28.47
C ARG A 489 8.58 -0.32 27.64
N GLY A 490 8.79 -0.33 26.33
CA GLY A 490 8.26 -1.33 25.40
C GLY A 490 6.81 -1.12 24.97
N ASP A 491 6.20 0.04 25.26
CA ASP A 491 4.84 0.37 24.82
C ASP A 491 4.81 0.55 23.29
N LEU A 492 4.21 -0.43 22.60
CA LEU A 492 4.11 -0.41 21.14
C LEU A 492 3.12 0.64 20.63
N GLY A 493 2.11 1.01 21.43
CA GLY A 493 1.20 2.11 21.07
C GLY A 493 1.96 3.44 20.99
N ALA A 494 2.76 3.74 22.00
CA ALA A 494 3.62 4.93 22.00
C ALA A 494 4.69 4.88 20.91
N THR A 495 5.31 3.70 20.69
CA THR A 495 6.35 3.51 19.67
C THR A 495 5.79 3.72 18.26
N VAL A 496 4.66 3.10 17.92
CA VAL A 496 3.99 3.26 16.61
C VAL A 496 3.53 4.70 16.38
N ARG A 497 3.04 5.37 17.43
CA ARG A 497 2.70 6.80 17.34
C ARG A 497 3.94 7.64 17.02
N ALA A 498 5.07 7.37 17.67
CA ALA A 498 6.31 8.08 17.41
C ALA A 498 6.82 7.85 15.98
N VAL A 499 6.63 6.65 15.41
CA VAL A 499 6.90 6.39 13.99
C VAL A 499 6.00 7.26 13.10
N LEU A 500 4.68 7.14 13.26
CA LEU A 500 3.74 7.73 12.31
C LEU A 500 3.67 9.26 12.38
N LEU A 501 3.93 9.86 13.54
CA LEU A 501 3.84 11.32 13.74
C LEU A 501 5.18 12.04 13.59
N ASP A 502 6.28 11.33 13.31
CA ASP A 502 7.57 11.97 13.09
C ASP A 502 7.56 12.85 11.84
N GLY A 503 8.30 13.96 11.87
CA GLY A 503 8.43 14.85 10.71
C GLY A 503 9.04 14.15 9.48
N GLU A 504 9.91 13.17 9.69
CA GLU A 504 10.53 12.38 8.62
C GLU A 504 9.61 11.30 8.03
N ALA A 505 8.45 11.03 8.65
CA ALA A 505 7.41 10.22 8.01
C ALA A 505 6.82 10.95 6.79
N GLY A 506 6.92 12.28 6.71
CA GLY A 506 6.58 13.06 5.52
C GLY A 506 5.07 13.22 5.26
N TRP A 507 4.20 12.71 6.13
CA TRP A 507 2.74 12.84 5.99
C TRP A 507 2.29 14.31 5.98
N ALA A 508 2.96 15.19 6.75
CA ALA A 508 2.63 16.62 6.83
C ALA A 508 3.23 17.47 5.69
N GLN A 509 4.06 16.89 4.81
CA GLN A 509 4.69 17.65 3.73
C GLN A 509 3.65 18.10 2.70
N THR A 510 3.65 19.41 2.38
CA THR A 510 2.77 20.02 1.38
C THR A 510 3.33 19.91 -0.04
N THR A 511 4.65 19.82 -0.18
CA THR A 511 5.35 19.58 -1.45
C THR A 511 6.14 18.29 -1.34
N PHE A 512 5.94 17.39 -2.30
CA PHE A 512 6.72 16.16 -2.38
C PHE A 512 8.05 16.46 -3.07
N ASN A 513 9.16 16.22 -2.36
CA ASN A 513 10.50 16.33 -2.91
C ASN A 513 11.24 15.01 -2.73
N MET A 514 11.38 14.26 -3.83
CA MET A 514 12.09 12.98 -3.90
C MET A 514 13.53 13.05 -3.40
N ALA A 515 14.22 14.19 -3.60
CA ALA A 515 15.62 14.34 -3.21
C ALA A 515 15.79 14.52 -1.69
N SER A 516 14.79 15.07 -0.99
CA SER A 516 14.86 15.37 0.45
C SER A 516 14.02 14.43 1.32
N SER A 517 13.14 13.61 0.75
CA SER A 517 12.22 12.75 1.51
C SER A 517 12.05 11.37 0.86
N PRO A 518 13.11 10.55 0.76
CA PRO A 518 13.01 9.22 0.18
C PRO A 518 12.14 8.34 1.08
N GLY A 519 10.97 7.98 0.57
CA GLY A 519 10.02 7.07 1.22
C GLY A 519 10.49 5.61 1.15
N LYS A 520 9.60 4.70 0.78
CA LYS A 520 9.96 3.30 0.50
C LYS A 520 9.27 2.78 -0.74
N LEU A 521 9.80 1.68 -1.27
CA LEU A 521 9.04 0.90 -2.25
C LEU A 521 7.87 0.23 -1.51
N ARG A 522 6.68 0.31 -2.12
CA ARG A 522 5.48 -0.38 -1.68
C ARG A 522 5.62 -1.85 -2.05
N GLU A 523 5.55 -2.72 -1.04
CA GLU A 523 5.56 -4.17 -1.24
C GLU A 523 4.25 -4.63 -1.93
N PRO A 524 4.27 -5.72 -2.73
CA PRO A 524 3.10 -6.21 -3.46
C PRO A 524 1.81 -6.32 -2.65
N VAL A 525 1.88 -6.83 -1.42
CA VAL A 525 0.70 -6.96 -0.54
C VAL A 525 0.08 -5.59 -0.25
N LEU A 526 0.89 -4.56 0.00
CA LEU A 526 0.38 -3.20 0.25
C LEU A 526 -0.15 -2.53 -1.02
N ARG A 527 0.36 -2.88 -2.21
CA ARG A 527 -0.18 -2.35 -3.48
C ARG A 527 -1.61 -2.83 -3.71
N VAL A 528 -1.87 -4.12 -3.49
CA VAL A 528 -3.21 -4.67 -3.65
C VAL A 528 -4.12 -4.25 -2.50
N ALA A 529 -3.62 -4.19 -1.26
CA ALA A 529 -4.36 -3.65 -0.13
C ALA A 529 -4.86 -2.21 -0.39
N HIS A 530 -4.01 -1.38 -1.00
CA HIS A 530 -4.38 -0.02 -1.39
C HIS A 530 -5.47 -0.02 -2.47
N TRP A 531 -5.34 -0.83 -3.53
CA TRP A 531 -6.39 -0.97 -4.54
C TRP A 531 -7.74 -1.41 -3.93
N LEU A 532 -7.73 -2.44 -3.07
CA LEU A 532 -8.93 -2.95 -2.41
C LEU A 532 -9.69 -1.84 -1.69
N ARG A 533 -8.96 -0.98 -0.97
CA ARG A 533 -9.57 0.10 -0.19
C ARG A 533 -9.95 1.30 -1.05
N ALA A 534 -9.07 1.74 -1.95
CA ALA A 534 -9.29 2.94 -2.76
C ALA A 534 -10.53 2.84 -3.67
N PHE A 535 -10.90 1.63 -4.07
CA PHE A 535 -12.04 1.36 -4.98
C PHE A 535 -13.13 0.49 -4.37
N ASP A 536 -13.20 0.42 -3.03
CA ASP A 536 -14.18 -0.35 -2.27
C ASP A 536 -14.40 -1.77 -2.82
N ALA A 537 -13.30 -2.49 -3.10
CA ALA A 537 -13.39 -3.81 -3.70
C ALA A 537 -14.04 -4.81 -2.73
N ARG A 538 -14.96 -5.61 -3.27
CA ARG A 538 -15.78 -6.55 -2.49
C ARG A 538 -15.64 -7.96 -3.02
N SER A 539 -15.92 -8.92 -2.14
CA SER A 539 -15.99 -10.33 -2.49
C SER A 539 -17.44 -10.83 -2.53
N PRO A 540 -18.01 -11.19 -3.70
CA PRO A 540 -19.35 -11.77 -3.76
C PRO A 540 -19.50 -13.07 -2.98
N SER A 541 -18.45 -13.91 -2.90
CA SER A 541 -18.48 -15.10 -2.05
C SER A 541 -18.29 -14.78 -0.56
N GLY A 542 -17.73 -13.61 -0.24
CA GLY A 542 -17.31 -13.21 1.11
C GLY A 542 -15.98 -13.83 1.54
N GLU A 543 -15.34 -14.65 0.70
CA GLU A 543 -14.15 -15.43 1.05
C GLU A 543 -12.85 -14.86 0.51
N PHE A 544 -12.88 -13.84 -0.37
CA PHE A 544 -11.68 -13.22 -0.95
C PHE A 544 -10.71 -14.25 -1.57
N GLN A 545 -11.20 -14.99 -2.56
CA GLN A 545 -10.56 -16.16 -3.20
C GLN A 545 -9.34 -15.81 -4.09
N MET A 546 -8.51 -14.85 -3.68
CA MET A 546 -7.40 -14.31 -4.47
C MET A 546 -6.00 -14.71 -3.96
N VAL A 547 -5.89 -15.79 -3.19
CA VAL A 547 -4.65 -16.14 -2.46
C VAL A 547 -3.47 -16.43 -3.40
N TYR A 548 -3.71 -17.15 -4.51
CA TYR A 548 -2.67 -17.55 -5.45
C TYR A 548 -2.28 -16.45 -6.44
N ASP A 549 -3.07 -15.38 -6.51
CA ASP A 549 -2.79 -14.24 -7.38
C ASP A 549 -1.45 -13.53 -7.06
N PHE A 550 -0.90 -13.78 -5.87
CA PHE A 550 0.32 -13.18 -5.34
C PHE A 550 1.57 -14.06 -5.45
N GLU A 551 1.42 -15.34 -5.84
CA GLU A 551 2.57 -16.25 -6.00
C GLU A 551 3.59 -15.69 -7.01
N PRO A 552 3.19 -15.22 -8.19
CA PRO A 552 4.14 -14.66 -9.16
C PRO A 552 4.72 -13.30 -8.73
N LEU A 553 4.16 -12.68 -7.67
CA LEU A 553 4.67 -11.45 -7.05
C LEU A 553 5.62 -11.74 -5.87
N ALA A 554 5.93 -13.01 -5.60
CA ALA A 554 6.82 -13.47 -4.53
C ALA A 554 6.41 -13.02 -3.11
N GLN A 555 5.13 -12.69 -2.91
CA GLN A 555 4.61 -12.25 -1.61
C GLN A 555 3.20 -12.78 -1.33
N MET A 556 3.05 -14.10 -1.27
CA MET A 556 1.83 -14.72 -0.73
C MET A 556 1.77 -14.52 0.78
N VAL A 557 0.76 -13.79 1.26
CA VAL A 557 0.54 -13.55 2.69
C VAL A 557 0.54 -14.88 3.46
N THR A 558 1.19 -14.92 4.63
CA THR A 558 1.45 -16.11 5.47
C THR A 558 2.43 -17.16 4.93
N ASN A 559 2.87 -17.06 3.67
CA ASN A 559 3.78 -18.02 3.02
C ASN A 559 5.14 -17.38 2.71
N ALA A 560 5.83 -16.88 3.74
CA ALA A 560 7.19 -16.37 3.58
C ALA A 560 8.18 -17.52 3.30
N PRO A 561 9.20 -17.32 2.44
CA PRO A 561 10.14 -18.37 2.05
C PRO A 561 11.13 -18.77 3.16
N SER A 562 11.31 -17.95 4.21
CA SER A 562 12.24 -18.23 5.30
C SER A 562 11.90 -17.42 6.56
N VAL A 563 12.62 -17.68 7.67
CA VAL A 563 12.53 -16.89 8.92
C VAL A 563 12.89 -15.42 8.71
N PHE A 564 13.65 -15.08 7.66
CA PHE A 564 13.92 -13.69 7.28
C PHE A 564 12.71 -12.99 6.63
N GLY A 565 11.58 -13.67 6.53
CA GLY A 565 10.38 -13.18 5.86
C GLY A 565 10.49 -13.22 4.34
N TYR A 566 9.80 -12.30 3.67
CA TYR A 566 9.82 -12.16 2.21
C TYR A 566 11.10 -11.48 1.71
N PHE A 567 11.68 -10.60 2.51
CA PHE A 567 12.87 -9.84 2.17
C PHE A 567 13.58 -9.34 3.44
N ARG A 568 14.89 -9.13 3.35
CA ARG A 568 15.75 -8.78 4.48
C ARG A 568 15.71 -7.27 4.76
N PRO A 569 15.61 -6.83 6.02
CA PRO A 569 15.65 -5.40 6.39
C PRO A 569 16.92 -4.66 5.92
N GLY A 570 18.02 -5.39 5.74
CA GLY A 570 19.30 -4.88 5.27
C GLY A 570 19.59 -5.11 3.79
N TYR A 571 18.62 -5.53 2.97
CA TYR A 571 18.88 -5.78 1.54
C TYR A 571 19.18 -4.48 0.80
N THR A 572 20.28 -4.50 0.03
CA THR A 572 20.73 -3.41 -0.83
C THR A 572 20.70 -3.90 -2.28
N PRO A 573 19.93 -3.26 -3.17
CA PRO A 573 19.88 -3.66 -4.59
C PRO A 573 21.22 -3.35 -5.27
N PRO A 574 21.94 -4.35 -5.80
CA PRO A 574 23.28 -4.17 -6.36
C PRO A 574 23.28 -3.28 -7.61
N GLY A 575 24.38 -2.57 -7.84
CA GLY A 575 24.54 -1.73 -9.04
C GLY A 575 23.68 -0.46 -9.09
N THR A 576 23.02 -0.10 -7.99
CA THR A 576 22.14 1.07 -7.92
C THR A 576 22.78 2.25 -7.18
N VAL A 577 22.22 3.46 -7.35
CA VAL A 577 22.60 4.64 -6.55
C VAL A 577 22.36 4.40 -5.05
N ILE A 578 21.34 3.61 -4.70
CA ILE A 578 21.06 3.22 -3.30
C ILE A 578 22.25 2.47 -2.71
N ALA A 579 22.83 1.51 -3.45
CA ALA A 579 24.02 0.78 -3.02
C ALA A 579 25.25 1.69 -2.91
N GLN A 580 25.45 2.58 -3.87
CA GLN A 580 26.58 3.53 -3.87
C GLN A 580 26.54 4.48 -2.66
N GLN A 581 25.35 4.81 -2.18
CA GLN A 581 25.13 5.63 -0.99
C GLN A 581 25.11 4.83 0.33
N GLY A 582 25.37 3.52 0.29
CA GLY A 582 25.30 2.63 1.46
C GLY A 582 23.89 2.44 2.02
N GLY A 583 22.85 2.76 1.22
CA GLY A 583 21.45 2.62 1.59
C GLY A 583 20.92 1.20 1.40
N VAL A 584 19.74 0.96 1.97
CA VAL A 584 18.98 -0.28 1.84
C VAL A 584 17.64 -0.01 1.17
N ALA A 585 17.10 -1.00 0.47
CA ALA A 585 15.75 -0.94 -0.09
C ALA A 585 15.15 -2.35 -0.08
N PRO A 586 14.68 -2.80 1.10
CA PRO A 586 14.35 -4.21 1.37
C PRO A 586 13.46 -4.86 0.31
N GLU A 587 12.40 -4.17 -0.09
CA GLU A 587 11.38 -4.68 -0.99
C GLU A 587 11.91 -5.01 -2.40
N PHE A 588 13.02 -4.41 -2.84
CA PHE A 588 13.65 -4.76 -4.12
C PHE A 588 14.24 -6.18 -4.15
N GLN A 589 14.33 -6.87 -3.01
CA GLN A 589 14.72 -8.28 -3.01
C GLN A 589 13.70 -9.18 -3.71
N ILE A 590 12.41 -8.80 -3.66
CA ILE A 590 11.32 -9.50 -4.32
C ILE A 590 10.75 -8.73 -5.51
N VAL A 591 10.98 -7.42 -5.59
CA VAL A 591 10.60 -6.59 -6.74
C VAL A 591 11.76 -6.51 -7.71
N ASN A 592 11.71 -7.35 -8.74
CA ASN A 592 12.64 -7.42 -9.86
C ASN A 592 11.90 -7.30 -11.21
N GLU A 593 12.63 -7.41 -12.32
CA GLU A 593 12.11 -7.32 -13.70
C GLU A 593 10.90 -8.23 -13.94
N GLY A 594 10.98 -9.51 -13.56
CA GLY A 594 9.91 -10.49 -13.76
C GLY A 594 8.65 -10.19 -12.93
N SER A 595 8.83 -9.87 -11.65
CA SER A 595 7.71 -9.48 -10.78
C SER A 595 7.06 -8.16 -11.20
N THR A 596 7.84 -7.25 -11.83
CA THR A 596 7.33 -5.97 -12.33
C THR A 596 6.47 -6.16 -13.58
N ALA A 597 6.87 -7.04 -14.51
CA ALA A 597 6.03 -7.42 -15.64
C ALA A 597 4.72 -8.09 -15.16
N THR A 598 4.84 -8.99 -14.18
CA THR A 598 3.68 -9.64 -13.54
C THR A 598 2.74 -8.61 -12.88
N TRP A 599 3.28 -7.57 -12.26
CA TRP A 599 2.48 -6.51 -11.65
C TRP A 599 1.59 -5.80 -12.67
N VAL A 600 2.07 -5.58 -13.89
CA VAL A 600 1.26 -4.96 -14.97
C VAL A 600 0.04 -5.83 -15.30
N ASN A 601 0.21 -7.14 -15.45
CA ASN A 601 -0.92 -8.06 -15.67
C ASN A 601 -1.90 -8.06 -14.49
N ARG A 602 -1.38 -7.92 -13.26
CA ARG A 602 -2.21 -7.81 -12.05
C ARG A 602 -3.00 -6.49 -12.02
N ALA A 603 -2.37 -5.39 -12.43
CA ALA A 603 -3.01 -4.09 -12.55
C ALA A 603 -4.15 -4.11 -13.60
N GLU A 604 -3.95 -4.81 -14.73
CA GLU A 604 -5.00 -5.01 -15.73
C GLU A 604 -6.18 -5.79 -15.14
N SER A 605 -5.90 -6.89 -14.43
CA SER A 605 -6.94 -7.70 -13.77
C SER A 605 -7.74 -6.87 -12.77
N MET A 606 -7.06 -6.10 -11.91
CA MET A 606 -7.67 -5.20 -10.92
C MET A 606 -8.50 -4.08 -11.55
N ALA A 607 -8.03 -3.50 -12.66
CA ALA A 607 -8.76 -2.50 -13.42
C ALA A 607 -9.98 -3.08 -14.15
N GLY A 608 -9.89 -4.33 -14.61
CA GLY A 608 -10.89 -4.99 -15.44
C GLY A 608 -11.87 -5.86 -14.64
N GLY A 609 -11.61 -7.17 -14.69
CA GLY A 609 -12.52 -8.22 -14.20
C GLY A 609 -12.46 -8.47 -12.70
N GLY A 610 -11.37 -8.11 -12.02
CA GLY A 610 -11.13 -8.39 -10.61
C GLY A 610 -10.06 -9.48 -10.38
N LEU A 611 -9.94 -9.92 -9.13
CA LEU A 611 -8.99 -10.93 -8.67
C LEU A 611 -9.70 -12.17 -8.10
N GLY A 612 -8.97 -13.28 -7.97
CA GLY A 612 -9.50 -14.54 -7.46
C GLY A 612 -10.58 -15.17 -8.33
N TRP A 613 -11.02 -16.38 -7.97
CA TRP A 613 -12.06 -17.10 -8.69
C TRP A 613 -13.01 -17.82 -7.73
N ASN A 614 -14.32 -17.59 -7.88
CA ASN A 614 -15.34 -18.21 -7.02
C ASN A 614 -16.01 -19.45 -7.65
N GLY A 615 -15.60 -19.85 -8.85
CA GLY A 615 -16.20 -20.95 -9.61
C GLY A 615 -16.87 -20.51 -10.90
N SER A 616 -17.33 -19.25 -10.98
CA SER A 616 -18.05 -18.70 -12.14
C SER A 616 -17.52 -17.36 -12.63
N SER A 617 -16.93 -16.56 -11.75
CA SER A 617 -16.40 -15.24 -12.06
C SER A 617 -15.22 -14.89 -11.16
N ALA A 618 -14.60 -13.75 -11.44
CA ALA A 618 -13.71 -13.12 -10.47
C ALA A 618 -14.43 -12.94 -9.13
N ASP A 619 -13.71 -13.22 -8.03
CA ASP A 619 -14.29 -13.14 -6.69
C ASP A 619 -14.03 -11.81 -6.01
N VAL A 620 -13.06 -11.01 -6.40
CA VAL A 620 -12.77 -9.73 -5.75
C VAL A 620 -12.83 -8.63 -6.79
N VAL A 621 -13.87 -7.80 -6.73
CA VAL A 621 -14.22 -6.84 -7.78
C VAL A 621 -14.33 -5.43 -7.19
N ALA A 622 -13.71 -4.45 -7.85
CA ALA A 622 -13.77 -3.04 -7.49
C ALA A 622 -15.05 -2.36 -7.99
N ASP A 623 -15.52 -1.34 -7.26
CA ASP A 623 -16.61 -0.47 -7.72
C ASP A 623 -16.05 0.80 -8.38
N TYR A 624 -16.12 0.83 -9.71
CA TYR A 624 -15.70 1.98 -10.52
C TYR A 624 -16.84 2.94 -10.86
N THR A 625 -18.06 2.67 -10.40
CA THR A 625 -19.23 3.55 -10.63
C THR A 625 -18.97 5.00 -10.24
N PRO A 626 -18.31 5.31 -9.09
CA PRO A 626 -18.00 6.69 -8.73
C PRO A 626 -17.11 7.41 -9.75
N LEU A 627 -16.14 6.71 -10.35
CA LEU A 627 -15.27 7.28 -11.38
C LEU A 627 -16.02 7.46 -12.71
N VAL A 628 -16.89 6.53 -13.08
CA VAL A 628 -17.74 6.65 -14.27
C VAL A 628 -18.68 7.85 -14.13
N ASN A 629 -19.28 8.04 -12.95
CA ASN A 629 -20.11 9.21 -12.67
C ASN A 629 -19.33 10.52 -12.80
N LEU A 630 -18.07 10.56 -12.33
CA LEU A 630 -17.18 11.71 -12.53
C LEU A 630 -16.87 11.96 -14.00
N LEU A 631 -16.54 10.92 -14.78
CA LEU A 631 -16.30 11.04 -16.21
C LEU A 631 -17.53 11.58 -16.94
N ASN A 632 -18.72 11.12 -16.56
CA ASN A 632 -19.99 11.52 -17.17
C ASN A 632 -20.39 12.98 -16.89
N THR A 633 -19.68 13.69 -16.00
CA THR A 633 -19.80 15.16 -15.90
C THR A 633 -19.24 15.90 -17.13
N GLY A 634 -18.58 15.18 -18.05
CA GLY A 634 -17.99 15.70 -19.27
C GLY A 634 -16.53 16.12 -19.13
N ASN A 635 -15.96 16.06 -17.91
CA ASN A 635 -14.56 16.44 -17.65
C ASN A 635 -13.69 15.23 -17.31
N ALA A 636 -12.90 14.74 -18.27
CA ALA A 636 -11.97 13.64 -18.07
C ALA A 636 -10.89 13.95 -17.02
N GLN A 637 -10.54 15.23 -16.83
CA GLN A 637 -9.59 15.64 -15.80
C GLN A 637 -10.11 15.34 -14.38
N ALA A 638 -11.43 15.26 -14.17
CA ALA A 638 -12.01 14.94 -12.87
C ALA A 638 -11.66 13.51 -12.41
N VAL A 639 -11.62 12.55 -13.34
CA VAL A 639 -11.17 11.17 -13.08
C VAL A 639 -9.70 11.17 -12.69
N VAL A 640 -8.86 11.89 -13.44
CA VAL A 640 -7.42 12.02 -13.19
C VAL A 640 -7.15 12.63 -11.82
N GLN A 641 -7.83 13.71 -11.44
CA GLN A 641 -7.65 14.31 -10.11
C GLN A 641 -8.11 13.39 -8.98
N ARG A 642 -9.19 12.62 -9.19
CA ARG A 642 -9.64 11.62 -8.20
C ARG A 642 -8.61 10.50 -8.03
N LEU A 643 -8.02 10.00 -9.11
CA LEU A 643 -6.95 8.99 -9.04
C LEU A 643 -5.67 9.57 -8.41
N ASN A 644 -5.30 10.80 -8.75
CA ASN A 644 -4.17 11.51 -8.14
C ASN A 644 -4.36 11.66 -6.62
N GLN A 645 -5.56 12.02 -6.17
CA GLN A 645 -5.87 12.11 -4.75
C GLN A 645 -5.78 10.75 -4.05
N GLN A 646 -6.45 9.72 -4.59
CA GLN A 646 -6.67 8.44 -3.90
C GLN A 646 -5.45 7.51 -3.97
N LEU A 647 -4.74 7.47 -5.09
CA LEU A 647 -3.62 6.56 -5.31
C LEU A 647 -2.25 7.20 -5.08
N TYR A 648 -2.15 8.52 -5.26
CA TYR A 648 -0.86 9.23 -5.28
C TYR A 648 -0.71 10.27 -4.18
N ALA A 649 -1.76 10.55 -3.39
CA ALA A 649 -1.74 11.65 -2.44
C ALA A 649 -1.25 12.96 -3.12
N GLY A 650 -1.83 13.28 -4.27
CA GLY A 650 -1.58 14.53 -5.01
C GLY A 650 -0.27 14.59 -5.80
N ARG A 651 0.59 13.56 -5.75
CA ARG A 651 1.93 13.59 -6.36
C ARG A 651 2.03 13.02 -7.78
N MET A 652 0.90 12.69 -8.43
CA MET A 652 0.90 12.17 -9.80
C MET A 652 1.51 13.20 -10.75
N SER A 653 2.55 12.82 -11.48
CA SER A 653 3.24 13.73 -12.40
C SER A 653 2.32 14.22 -13.52
N ALA A 654 2.61 15.41 -14.06
CA ALA A 654 1.86 15.94 -15.20
C ALA A 654 1.93 15.01 -16.43
N ALA A 655 3.08 14.34 -16.64
CA ALA A 655 3.24 13.37 -17.71
C ALA A 655 2.30 12.16 -17.53
N LEU A 656 2.20 11.62 -16.31
CA LEU A 656 1.28 10.52 -16.02
C LEU A 656 -0.19 10.96 -16.13
N GLN A 657 -0.53 12.16 -15.65
CA GLN A 657 -1.87 12.74 -15.83
C GLN A 657 -2.26 12.82 -17.32
N SER A 658 -1.36 13.30 -18.18
CA SER A 658 -1.58 13.32 -19.63
C SER A 658 -1.74 11.91 -20.22
N ALA A 659 -0.91 10.95 -19.79
CA ALA A 659 -1.01 9.56 -20.26
C ALA A 659 -2.37 8.93 -19.92
N LEU A 660 -2.94 9.23 -18.75
CA LEU A 660 -4.29 8.78 -18.38
C LEU A 660 -5.36 9.37 -19.29
N ILE A 661 -5.28 10.67 -19.61
CA ILE A 661 -6.20 11.34 -20.55
C ILE A 661 -6.11 10.70 -21.93
N GLU A 662 -4.90 10.52 -22.45
CA GLU A 662 -4.67 9.94 -23.77
C GLU A 662 -5.19 8.49 -23.85
N ALA A 663 -4.99 7.71 -22.79
CA ALA A 663 -5.53 6.35 -22.70
C ALA A 663 -7.07 6.33 -22.74
N MET A 664 -7.74 7.26 -22.04
CA MET A 664 -9.20 7.39 -22.10
C MET A 664 -9.70 7.84 -23.47
N ALA A 665 -8.98 8.76 -24.13
CA ALA A 665 -9.33 9.24 -25.47
C ALA A 665 -9.24 8.11 -26.52
N GLY A 666 -8.32 7.15 -26.34
CA GLY A 666 -8.17 5.99 -27.22
C GLY A 666 -9.30 4.96 -27.17
N VAL A 667 -10.21 5.04 -26.19
CA VAL A 667 -11.38 4.14 -26.13
C VAL A 667 -12.47 4.67 -27.05
N GLY A 668 -12.92 3.85 -28.00
CA GLY A 668 -14.05 4.17 -28.89
C GLY A 668 -15.43 3.96 -28.24
N GLY A 669 -16.49 4.50 -28.85
CA GLY A 669 -17.88 4.35 -28.41
C GLY A 669 -18.34 5.41 -27.40
N ASN A 670 -19.66 5.51 -27.21
CA ASN A 670 -20.31 6.48 -26.32
C ASN A 670 -21.37 5.85 -25.39
N ASP A 671 -21.46 4.52 -25.38
CA ASP A 671 -22.34 3.76 -24.49
C ASP A 671 -21.74 3.59 -23.08
N ALA A 672 -22.52 3.06 -22.15
CA ALA A 672 -22.08 2.81 -20.77
C ALA A 672 -20.84 1.90 -20.68
N ALA A 673 -20.71 0.92 -21.58
CA ALA A 673 -19.58 0.00 -21.60
C ALA A 673 -18.27 0.73 -21.98
N SER A 674 -18.32 1.62 -22.96
CA SER A 674 -17.19 2.46 -23.36
C SER A 674 -16.77 3.42 -22.25
N GLN A 675 -17.73 4.02 -21.51
CA GLN A 675 -17.40 4.90 -20.37
C GLN A 675 -16.74 4.11 -19.23
N LEU A 676 -17.22 2.90 -18.94
CA LEU A 676 -16.54 2.01 -18.00
C LEU A 676 -15.13 1.68 -18.49
N ASN A 677 -14.94 1.32 -19.76
CA ASN A 677 -13.62 0.97 -20.30
C ASN A 677 -12.62 2.15 -20.25
N ARG A 678 -13.08 3.40 -20.39
CA ARG A 678 -12.25 4.60 -20.16
C ARG A 678 -11.75 4.67 -18.72
N VAL A 679 -12.63 4.47 -17.76
CA VAL A 679 -12.24 4.45 -16.35
C VAL A 679 -11.27 3.29 -16.07
N ARG A 680 -11.54 2.09 -16.62
CA ARG A 680 -10.67 0.92 -16.45
C ARG A 680 -9.27 1.18 -17.01
N ILE A 681 -9.14 1.72 -18.22
CA ILE A 681 -7.82 1.99 -18.79
C ILE A 681 -7.06 3.06 -17.98
N ALA A 682 -7.76 4.09 -17.48
CA ALA A 682 -7.16 5.09 -16.60
C ALA A 682 -6.64 4.48 -15.28
N VAL A 683 -7.43 3.59 -14.65
CA VAL A 683 -7.03 2.86 -13.44
C VAL A 683 -5.85 1.93 -13.73
N TYR A 684 -5.87 1.21 -14.85
CA TYR A 684 -4.78 0.33 -15.26
C TYR A 684 -3.46 1.08 -15.41
N VAL A 685 -3.45 2.19 -16.14
CA VAL A 685 -2.26 3.04 -16.31
C VAL A 685 -1.80 3.58 -14.96
N ALA A 686 -2.74 4.03 -14.13
CA ALA A 686 -2.44 4.53 -12.79
C ALA A 686 -1.86 3.46 -11.85
N LEU A 687 -2.26 2.20 -11.94
CA LEU A 687 -1.71 1.14 -11.09
C LEU A 687 -0.38 0.58 -11.64
N SER A 688 -0.17 0.67 -12.95
CA SER A 688 1.05 0.18 -13.61
C SER A 688 2.22 1.16 -13.55
N ALA A 689 1.95 2.44 -13.27
CA ALA A 689 2.99 3.46 -13.26
C ALA A 689 4.03 3.25 -12.14
N PRO A 690 5.33 3.47 -12.40
CA PRO A 690 6.38 3.38 -11.38
C PRO A 690 6.10 4.29 -10.16
N GLU A 691 5.50 5.46 -10.40
CA GLU A 691 5.11 6.39 -9.37
C GLU A 691 4.18 5.76 -8.32
N PHE A 692 3.28 4.85 -8.70
CA PHE A 692 2.37 4.16 -7.77
C PHE A 692 3.13 3.25 -6.80
N ASN A 693 4.25 2.68 -7.23
CA ASN A 693 5.02 1.74 -6.43
C ASN A 693 5.77 2.41 -5.27
N ILE A 694 5.80 3.74 -5.19
CA ILE A 694 6.46 4.47 -4.10
C ILE A 694 5.43 4.81 -3.01
N GLN A 695 5.83 4.68 -1.76
CA GLN A 695 5.06 5.09 -0.59
C GLN A 695 5.77 6.21 0.15
#